data_AF-A0A929ECR3-F1
#
_entry.id   AF-A0A929ECR3-F1
#
_cell.length_a   1.000
_cell.length_b   1.000
_cell.length_c   1.000
_cell.angle_alpha   90.00
_cell.angle_beta   90.00
_cell.angle_gamma   90.00
#
_symmetry.space_group_name_H-M   'P 1'
#
loop_
_entity.id
_entity.type
_entity.pdbx_description
1 polymer ?
#
loop_
_entity_poly.entity_id
_entity_poly.type
_entity_poly.pdbx_seq_one_letter_code
_entity_poly.pdbx_strand_id
1 'polypeptide(L)'
;MIGQKDKSWINTFQKMIRRSYSSQECAAIWQKYQDVFSPNYQSLMPPRYAVSDIFAIEKTLATKEAQLNLLNPGKAKNHYRLHFYTLEPHYLDDYFPVLGNLNLRVIDQIQFPLNVKGTQVFIKSFTITAAESQCASFSILRCRLLNMIRAVLNKKVENDRLNSLLILSGLLWQEIDVLRAYRNYYLQLAYKVTQDSFHNALISNPDVASYLFKYFEARFRPTLEWEDSLLREEQALFPLRIKLLEKIEVVSDINHDRILRTLFNLIDATVRSNFHVRRDLNDFFIAFKINSLGIIDMPGPRPQNEIYVHAVDMEGIHLRGGKISRGGIRWSNRIDDFRTEILGLMQTQMSKNVLIIPQGAKGGFIVKQECGDACYRATGKSAYITFIQGLLDLTDNYVQDKVNRLPGIVSYDDHDPYLVVAADKGTAQFSDIANSVAAEYNYWLADAFASGGTKGYNHKQLGITARGAWESVKRHFRELGKDIQQQPFTVIGIGSMDGDVFGNGMLLSKYTRLLAAISGEHIFIDPQPSDSQNSFVERKRLFESAGSSWDDYNRQIISEGGGVFRRDDKNIIVSDVLKKWLGIRYKKVDGETLIRYLLKAQVELLWLGGIGTYIKSSAETHIDAGDRSNDSVRIDATELNSQVVGEGANLGFTQKARMEYALSGGRINTDAIDNSAGVDISDHEVNLKILLMRLYKKNKISDYQKLFNSLTEQTCQSVLSNNYKQTLCLSMEQLRSDTHLAAYMQLADYLEASNYLDRKAESFVRTKALMARQSQILSRPELAVLMVASKMYLSEQMLKQSDFLKAEYFEHYLLAYFPEQITENYKDDILTHPLAKQIKATCISNKIINQAGALFLQLPPEYENNLLNCSLCYLTFDQVIEADSLRLQIFELDNKIQTKLQYRVLQVIEKTLLDFCRWALINTKEIIPSEDTIDCYKMYFKEYQRQFQKDLIKDETYTAQIKTYIQAGINQTLAEKISFIESIENFPFLVTLTAETEQAFTHILLMHQDTNKFLGLDQVYSYLNE
;
A
#
# COMPACT_ATOMS: atom_id res chain seq x y z
N MET A 1 -13.71 66.35 -38.26
CA MET A 1 -13.40 66.17 -39.70
C MET A 1 -13.30 64.68 -39.98
N ILE A 2 -14.25 64.14 -40.74
CA ILE A 2 -14.39 62.70 -41.02
C ILE A 2 -13.84 62.43 -42.43
N GLY A 3 -12.87 61.51 -42.52
CA GLY A 3 -12.78 60.51 -43.59
C GLY A 3 -12.36 60.92 -44.99
N GLN A 4 -11.09 61.32 -45.20
CA GLN A 4 -10.41 60.91 -46.44
C GLN A 4 -9.88 59.49 -46.21
N LYS A 5 -10.53 58.47 -46.80
CA LYS A 5 -9.94 57.12 -46.91
C LYS A 5 -8.54 57.30 -47.52
N ASP A 6 -7.51 56.82 -46.83
CA ASP A 6 -6.13 56.85 -47.35
C ASP A 6 -6.07 55.92 -48.57
N LYS A 7 -6.35 56.48 -49.76
CA LYS A 7 -6.51 55.73 -51.02
C LYS A 7 -5.28 54.88 -51.32
N SER A 8 -4.12 55.23 -50.77
CA SER A 8 -2.88 54.45 -50.86
C SER A 8 -2.97 53.08 -50.18
N TRP A 9 -3.55 53.01 -48.97
CA TRP A 9 -3.66 51.77 -48.19
C TRP A 9 -4.59 50.76 -48.87
N ILE A 10 -5.81 51.20 -49.24
CA ILE A 10 -6.84 50.33 -49.83
C ILE A 10 -6.42 49.81 -51.21
N ASN A 11 -5.76 50.65 -52.02
CA ASN A 11 -5.22 50.24 -53.32
C ASN A 11 -4.10 49.20 -53.17
N THR A 12 -3.25 49.36 -52.15
CA THR A 12 -2.17 48.42 -51.84
C THR A 12 -2.74 47.10 -51.30
N PHE A 13 -3.74 47.16 -50.43
CA PHE A 13 -4.47 46.01 -49.91
C PHE A 13 -5.14 45.20 -51.02
N GLN A 14 -5.84 45.87 -51.95
CA GLN A 14 -6.46 45.22 -53.12
C GLN A 14 -5.43 44.51 -54.01
N LYS A 15 -4.27 45.15 -54.25
CA LYS A 15 -3.16 44.54 -55.00
C LYS A 15 -2.59 43.31 -54.27
N MET A 16 -2.51 43.34 -52.93
CA MET A 16 -2.02 42.21 -52.14
C MET A 16 -3.00 41.04 -52.09
N ILE A 17 -4.31 41.29 -52.01
CA ILE A 17 -5.32 40.24 -52.11
C ILE A 17 -5.24 39.55 -53.49
N ARG A 18 -5.16 40.32 -54.59
CA ARG A 18 -4.99 39.77 -55.95
C ARG A 18 -3.74 38.91 -56.13
N ARG A 19 -2.70 39.13 -55.31
CA ARG A 19 -1.47 38.33 -55.32
C ARG A 19 -1.53 37.09 -54.43
N SER A 20 -2.44 37.06 -53.44
CA SER A 20 -2.48 36.02 -52.40
C SER A 20 -3.61 35.01 -52.60
N TYR A 21 -4.59 35.31 -53.44
CA TYR A 21 -5.77 34.48 -53.72
C TYR A 21 -5.94 34.28 -55.23
N SER A 22 -6.55 33.16 -55.63
CA SER A 22 -6.89 32.91 -57.04
C SER A 22 -7.91 33.93 -57.57
N SER A 23 -8.02 34.07 -58.89
CA SER A 23 -8.92 35.06 -59.53
C SER A 23 -10.38 34.92 -59.10
N GLN A 24 -10.86 33.70 -58.84
CA GLN A 24 -12.23 33.43 -58.37
C GLN A 24 -12.42 33.78 -56.88
N GLU A 25 -11.45 33.45 -56.02
CA GLU A 25 -11.49 33.74 -54.57
C GLU A 25 -11.31 35.23 -54.26
N CYS A 26 -10.50 35.92 -55.07
CA CYS A 26 -10.19 37.33 -54.86
C CYS A 26 -11.45 38.22 -54.83
N ALA A 27 -12.43 37.96 -55.70
CA ALA A 27 -13.68 38.73 -55.74
C ALA A 27 -14.51 38.51 -54.46
N ALA A 28 -14.63 37.25 -54.01
CA ALA A 28 -15.38 36.88 -52.83
C ALA A 28 -14.74 37.41 -51.53
N ILE A 29 -13.42 37.27 -51.38
CA ILE A 29 -12.67 37.80 -50.23
C ILE A 29 -12.70 39.33 -50.22
N TRP A 30 -12.52 39.98 -51.37
CA TRP A 30 -12.62 41.43 -51.47
C TRP A 30 -14.00 41.94 -51.04
N GLN A 31 -15.07 41.34 -51.57
CA GLN A 31 -16.44 41.70 -51.19
C GLN A 31 -16.70 41.49 -49.69
N LYS A 32 -16.11 40.45 -49.09
CA LYS A 32 -16.27 40.13 -47.66
C LYS A 32 -15.51 41.10 -46.74
N TYR A 33 -14.32 41.58 -47.12
CA TYR A 33 -13.41 42.31 -46.21
C TYR A 33 -13.12 43.77 -46.56
N GLN A 34 -13.56 44.28 -47.72
CA GLN A 34 -13.24 45.65 -48.17
C GLN A 34 -13.65 46.75 -47.16
N ASP A 35 -14.72 46.53 -46.39
CA ASP A 35 -15.23 47.50 -45.40
C ASP A 35 -15.07 47.02 -43.94
N VAL A 36 -14.39 45.87 -43.72
CA VAL A 36 -14.21 45.29 -42.37
C VAL A 36 -13.15 46.03 -41.56
N PHE A 37 -12.05 46.45 -42.20
CA PHE A 37 -10.93 47.10 -41.51
C PHE A 37 -11.20 48.60 -41.31
N SER A 38 -11.37 49.01 -40.05
CA SER A 38 -11.68 50.40 -39.68
C SER A 38 -10.55 51.38 -40.01
N PRO A 39 -10.83 52.71 -40.12
CA PRO A 39 -9.78 53.71 -40.31
C PRO A 39 -8.67 53.66 -39.25
N ASN A 40 -9.03 53.31 -38.00
CA ASN A 40 -8.07 53.14 -36.90
C ASN A 40 -7.17 51.90 -37.12
N TYR A 41 -7.69 50.81 -37.67
CA TYR A 41 -6.86 49.67 -38.07
C TYR A 41 -5.91 50.08 -39.22
N GLN A 42 -6.43 50.77 -40.24
CA GLN A 42 -5.66 51.17 -41.42
C GLN A 42 -4.49 52.13 -41.10
N SER A 43 -4.65 53.01 -40.11
CA SER A 43 -3.58 53.94 -39.69
C SER A 43 -2.46 53.25 -38.91
N LEU A 44 -2.76 52.16 -38.21
CA LEU A 44 -1.81 51.46 -37.33
C LEU A 44 -1.19 50.21 -37.96
N MET A 45 -1.86 49.59 -38.95
CA MET A 45 -1.45 48.33 -39.56
C MET A 45 -1.14 48.47 -41.05
N PRO A 46 0.01 47.98 -41.53
CA PRO A 46 0.29 47.90 -42.96
C PRO A 46 -0.68 46.96 -43.70
N PRO A 47 -1.00 47.21 -44.99
CA PRO A 47 -1.91 46.37 -45.80
C PRO A 47 -1.55 44.87 -45.84
N ARG A 48 -0.26 44.54 -45.75
CA ARG A 48 0.22 43.14 -45.73
C ARG A 48 -0.26 42.36 -44.50
N TYR A 49 -0.50 43.03 -43.38
CA TYR A 49 -1.02 42.39 -42.17
C TYR A 49 -2.51 42.11 -42.27
N ALA A 50 -3.28 43.00 -42.90
CA ALA A 50 -4.69 42.76 -43.17
C ALA A 50 -4.92 41.47 -43.97
N VAL A 51 -4.06 41.18 -44.96
CA VAL A 51 -4.12 39.91 -45.70
C VAL A 51 -3.83 38.71 -44.79
N SER A 52 -2.79 38.78 -43.96
CA SER A 52 -2.49 37.71 -43.00
C SER A 52 -3.59 37.54 -41.93
N ASP A 53 -4.23 38.64 -41.54
CA ASP A 53 -5.31 38.66 -40.56
C ASP A 53 -6.57 38.02 -41.15
N ILE A 54 -6.89 38.23 -42.44
CA ILE A 54 -8.00 37.53 -43.12
C ILE A 54 -7.88 36.02 -42.97
N PHE A 55 -6.70 35.45 -43.23
CA PHE A 55 -6.49 34.00 -43.09
C PHE A 55 -6.78 33.51 -41.67
N ALA A 56 -6.33 34.24 -40.66
CA ALA A 56 -6.57 33.89 -39.26
C ALA A 56 -8.05 34.05 -38.87
N ILE A 57 -8.70 35.13 -39.33
CA ILE A 57 -10.13 35.39 -39.09
C ILE A 57 -11.02 34.34 -39.74
N GLU A 58 -10.78 33.98 -41.00
CA GLU A 58 -11.53 32.91 -41.68
C GLU A 58 -11.41 31.59 -40.91
N LYS A 59 -10.21 31.27 -40.42
CA LYS A 59 -9.99 30.07 -39.62
C LYS A 59 -10.70 30.13 -38.26
N THR A 60 -10.66 31.27 -37.56
CA THR A 60 -11.43 31.49 -36.33
C THR A 60 -12.92 31.34 -36.56
N LEU A 61 -13.46 31.90 -37.66
CA LEU A 61 -14.88 31.79 -38.00
C LEU A 61 -15.28 30.34 -38.35
N ALA A 62 -14.42 29.61 -39.06
CA ALA A 62 -14.70 28.23 -39.48
C ALA A 62 -14.61 27.23 -38.32
N THR A 63 -13.58 27.35 -37.47
CA THR A 63 -13.35 26.42 -36.35
C THR A 63 -14.07 26.82 -35.07
N LYS A 64 -14.46 28.09 -34.95
CA LYS A 64 -14.89 28.73 -33.70
C LYS A 64 -13.84 28.72 -32.59
N GLU A 65 -12.58 28.45 -32.91
CA GLU A 65 -11.47 28.43 -31.96
C GLU A 65 -10.60 29.68 -32.09
N ALA A 66 -10.04 30.13 -30.96
CA ALA A 66 -9.09 31.23 -30.93
C ALA A 66 -7.85 30.91 -31.79
N GLN A 67 -7.47 31.85 -32.66
CA GLN A 67 -6.24 31.72 -33.46
C GLN A 67 -5.17 32.69 -32.94
N LEU A 68 -3.91 32.34 -33.21
CA LEU A 68 -2.75 33.17 -32.87
C LEU A 68 -1.87 33.36 -34.07
N ASN A 69 -1.33 34.57 -34.24
CA ASN A 69 -0.36 34.88 -35.27
C ASN A 69 0.72 35.82 -34.73
N LEU A 70 1.96 35.61 -35.15
CA LEU A 70 3.07 36.51 -34.85
C LEU A 70 3.40 37.28 -36.12
N LEU A 71 3.53 38.60 -36.07
CA LEU A 71 3.80 39.42 -37.26
C LEU A 71 5.15 40.11 -37.08
N ASN A 72 5.99 40.04 -38.12
CA ASN A 72 7.30 40.69 -38.12
C ASN A 72 7.20 42.04 -38.86
N PRO A 73 7.50 43.18 -38.21
CA PRO A 73 7.42 44.51 -38.83
C PRO A 73 8.54 44.80 -39.84
N GLY A 74 9.53 43.91 -39.99
CA GLY A 74 10.59 43.97 -41.00
C GLY A 74 11.97 43.82 -40.39
N LYS A 75 13.01 43.63 -41.23
CA LYS A 75 14.39 43.33 -40.80
C LYS A 75 15.06 44.39 -39.89
N ALA A 76 14.50 45.60 -39.80
CA ALA A 76 15.10 46.74 -39.09
C ALA A 76 14.49 47.02 -37.69
N LYS A 77 13.58 46.18 -37.18
CA LYS A 77 12.86 46.43 -35.91
C LYS A 77 13.00 45.24 -34.94
N ASN A 78 13.33 45.52 -33.69
CA ASN A 78 13.54 44.52 -32.62
C ASN A 78 12.27 44.17 -31.82
N HIS A 79 11.08 44.34 -32.42
CA HIS A 79 9.80 43.97 -31.82
C HIS A 79 8.94 43.21 -32.81
N TYR A 80 8.09 42.32 -32.29
CA TYR A 80 7.11 41.56 -33.06
C TYR A 80 5.71 41.95 -32.60
N ARG A 81 4.70 41.68 -33.43
CA ARG A 81 3.31 41.95 -33.08
C ARG A 81 2.54 40.64 -32.98
N LEU A 82 2.12 40.26 -31.77
CA LEU A 82 1.38 39.03 -31.49
C LEU A 82 -0.12 39.33 -31.54
N HIS A 83 -0.82 38.70 -32.46
CA HIS A 83 -2.27 38.84 -32.65
C HIS A 83 -3.00 37.61 -32.07
N PHE A 84 -4.01 37.89 -31.26
CA PHE A 84 -5.04 36.94 -30.81
C PHE A 84 -6.33 37.24 -31.58
N TYR A 85 -6.93 36.23 -32.18
CA TYR A 85 -8.18 36.34 -32.94
C TYR A 85 -9.26 35.53 -32.21
N THR A 86 -10.28 36.20 -31.69
CA THR A 86 -11.33 35.57 -30.86
C THR A 86 -12.72 36.03 -31.29
N LEU A 87 -13.74 35.20 -31.02
CA LEU A 87 -15.15 35.55 -31.25
C LEU A 87 -15.76 36.29 -30.05
N GLU A 88 -15.16 36.11 -28.87
CA GLU A 88 -15.58 36.77 -27.63
C GLU A 88 -14.50 37.75 -27.15
N PRO A 89 -14.90 38.83 -26.44
CA PRO A 89 -13.95 39.75 -25.84
C PRO A 89 -13.28 39.10 -24.63
N HIS A 90 -11.94 39.06 -24.64
CA HIS A 90 -11.13 38.66 -23.49
C HIS A 90 -10.45 39.88 -22.85
N TYR A 91 -10.29 39.84 -21.53
CA TYR A 91 -9.69 40.94 -20.77
C TYR A 91 -8.16 40.87 -20.82
N LEU A 92 -7.50 41.88 -20.28
CA LEU A 92 -6.03 41.93 -20.28
C LEU A 92 -5.42 40.94 -19.29
N ASP A 93 -6.12 40.70 -18.19
CA ASP A 93 -5.72 39.77 -17.14
C ASP A 93 -5.64 38.31 -17.63
N ASP A 94 -6.32 37.99 -18.74
CA ASP A 94 -6.23 36.67 -19.39
C ASP A 94 -4.90 36.46 -20.14
N TYR A 95 -4.23 37.54 -20.58
CA TYR A 95 -3.06 37.47 -21.46
C TYR A 95 -1.74 37.85 -20.77
N PHE A 96 -1.76 38.87 -19.92
CA PHE A 96 -0.54 39.38 -19.29
C PHE A 96 0.21 38.34 -18.47
N PRO A 97 -0.44 37.49 -17.66
CA PRO A 97 0.26 36.42 -16.95
C PRO A 97 0.99 35.47 -17.90
N VAL A 98 0.37 35.09 -19.02
CA VAL A 98 0.97 34.20 -20.03
C VAL A 98 2.20 34.85 -20.66
N LEU A 99 2.09 36.11 -21.09
CA LEU A 99 3.20 36.83 -21.73
C LEU A 99 4.34 37.11 -20.75
N GLY A 100 4.02 37.47 -19.50
CA GLY A 100 5.00 37.69 -18.44
C GLY A 100 5.78 36.43 -18.09
N ASN A 101 5.09 35.30 -17.93
CA ASN A 101 5.71 34.01 -17.64
C ASN A 101 6.59 33.46 -18.79
N LEU A 102 6.36 33.92 -20.03
CA LEU A 102 7.23 33.67 -21.19
C LEU A 102 8.45 34.59 -21.25
N ASN A 103 8.62 35.49 -20.28
CA ASN A 103 9.65 36.52 -20.25
C ASN A 103 9.57 37.50 -21.45
N LEU A 104 8.34 37.82 -21.88
CA LEU A 104 8.07 38.80 -22.93
C LEU A 104 7.71 40.15 -22.32
N ARG A 105 8.31 41.23 -22.84
CA ARG A 105 7.92 42.60 -22.52
C ARG A 105 6.89 43.09 -23.53
N VAL A 106 5.75 43.56 -23.03
CA VAL A 106 4.71 44.20 -23.84
C VAL A 106 5.01 45.70 -23.90
N ILE A 107 5.27 46.21 -25.10
CA ILE A 107 5.57 47.62 -25.36
C ILE A 107 4.28 48.43 -25.56
N ASP A 108 3.33 47.84 -26.27
CA ASP A 108 2.08 48.48 -26.67
C ASP A 108 1.00 47.41 -26.87
N GLN A 109 -0.26 47.79 -26.68
CA GLN A 109 -1.42 46.91 -26.81
C GLN A 109 -2.58 47.63 -27.47
N ILE A 110 -3.19 47.00 -28.47
CA ILE A 110 -4.31 47.57 -29.22
C ILE A 110 -5.34 46.48 -29.50
N GLN A 111 -6.62 46.81 -29.38
CA GLN A 111 -7.71 45.91 -29.76
C GLN A 111 -8.49 46.47 -30.95
N PHE A 112 -8.78 45.62 -31.92
CA PHE A 112 -9.61 45.94 -33.08
C PHE A 112 -10.86 45.06 -33.07
N PRO A 113 -12.04 45.61 -32.69
CA PRO A 113 -13.30 44.94 -32.94
C PRO A 113 -13.65 45.06 -34.43
N LEU A 114 -13.87 43.91 -35.07
CA LEU A 114 -14.23 43.79 -36.48
C LEU A 114 -15.60 43.13 -36.59
N ASN A 115 -16.38 43.52 -37.59
CA ASN A 115 -17.65 42.86 -37.94
C ASN A 115 -17.51 42.24 -39.32
N VAL A 116 -17.54 40.91 -39.39
CA VAL A 116 -17.43 40.16 -40.64
C VAL A 116 -18.78 39.51 -40.92
N LYS A 117 -19.54 40.08 -41.87
CA LYS A 117 -20.88 39.60 -42.28
C LYS A 117 -21.85 39.35 -41.10
N GLY A 118 -21.83 40.21 -40.08
CA GLY A 118 -22.71 40.12 -38.90
C GLY A 118 -22.10 39.38 -37.71
N THR A 119 -20.96 38.69 -37.88
CA THR A 119 -20.24 38.06 -36.77
C THR A 119 -19.16 38.99 -36.25
N GLN A 120 -19.13 39.22 -34.95
CA GLN A 120 -18.10 40.01 -34.29
C GLN A 120 -16.82 39.18 -34.11
N VAL A 121 -15.68 39.77 -34.47
CA VAL A 121 -14.35 39.18 -34.30
C VAL A 121 -13.44 40.21 -33.68
N PHE A 122 -12.66 39.83 -32.68
CA PHE A 122 -11.71 40.72 -32.02
C PHE A 122 -10.29 40.33 -32.40
N ILE A 123 -9.50 41.31 -32.85
CA ILE A 123 -8.04 41.18 -32.94
C ILE A 123 -7.43 41.90 -31.76
N LYS A 124 -6.83 41.16 -30.83
CA LYS A 124 -6.02 41.74 -29.76
C LYS A 124 -4.55 41.67 -30.14
N SER A 125 -3.91 42.82 -30.25
CA SER A 125 -2.60 42.98 -30.85
C SER A 125 -1.61 43.51 -29.81
N PHE A 126 -0.62 42.70 -29.47
CA PHE A 126 0.44 43.05 -28.53
C PHE A 126 1.75 43.28 -29.27
N THR A 127 2.37 44.43 -29.09
CA THR A 127 3.75 44.65 -29.55
C THR A 127 4.68 44.11 -28.47
N ILE A 128 5.41 43.04 -28.78
CA ILE A 128 6.25 42.29 -27.84
C ILE A 128 7.73 42.33 -28.23
N THR A 129 8.58 42.29 -27.22
CA THR A 129 10.03 42.05 -27.35
C THR A 129 10.51 41.13 -26.23
N ALA A 130 11.68 40.51 -26.38
CA ALA A 130 12.26 39.70 -25.31
C ALA A 130 12.72 40.60 -24.16
N ALA A 131 12.59 40.14 -22.91
CA ALA A 131 12.99 40.93 -21.76
C ALA A 131 14.51 41.06 -21.58
N GLU A 132 15.28 40.11 -22.11
CA GLU A 132 16.73 40.01 -21.98
C GLU A 132 17.43 39.92 -23.34
N SER A 133 18.70 40.32 -23.40
CA SER A 133 19.51 40.35 -24.63
C SER A 133 19.99 38.97 -25.09
N GLN A 134 19.98 37.96 -24.21
CA GLN A 134 20.43 36.59 -24.50
C GLN A 134 19.25 35.68 -24.89
N CYS A 135 18.53 36.03 -25.94
CA CYS A 135 17.39 35.23 -26.42
C CYS A 135 17.62 34.67 -27.84
N ALA A 136 17.08 33.49 -28.13
CA ALA A 136 17.06 32.99 -29.50
C ALA A 136 16.14 33.84 -30.39
N SER A 137 16.45 33.94 -31.69
CA SER A 137 15.67 34.74 -32.63
C SER A 137 14.21 34.28 -32.70
N PHE A 138 13.26 35.20 -32.50
CA PHE A 138 11.82 34.91 -32.63
C PHE A 138 11.43 34.35 -34.00
N SER A 139 12.23 34.60 -35.05
CA SER A 139 12.01 33.99 -36.37
C SER A 139 12.18 32.46 -36.33
N ILE A 140 13.09 31.96 -35.49
CA ILE A 140 13.33 30.51 -35.27
C ILE A 140 12.29 29.95 -34.29
N LEU A 141 11.98 30.70 -33.23
CA LEU A 141 11.06 30.25 -32.18
C LEU A 141 9.58 30.44 -32.49
N ARG A 142 9.23 31.10 -33.61
CA ARG A 142 7.85 31.48 -33.98
C ARG A 142 6.83 30.38 -33.73
N CYS A 143 7.05 29.19 -34.28
CA CYS A 143 6.09 28.08 -34.16
C CYS A 143 6.03 27.56 -32.71
N ARG A 144 7.18 27.47 -32.02
CA ARG A 144 7.26 27.01 -30.63
C ARG A 144 6.50 27.95 -29.70
N LEU A 145 6.73 29.27 -29.85
CA LEU A 145 6.08 30.31 -29.07
C LEU A 145 4.56 30.29 -29.26
N LEU A 146 4.08 30.23 -30.50
CA LEU A 146 2.65 30.17 -30.78
C LEU A 146 2.01 28.89 -30.21
N ASN A 147 2.70 27.76 -30.30
CA ASN A 147 2.20 26.50 -29.74
C ASN A 147 2.15 26.51 -28.21
N MET A 148 3.16 27.07 -27.55
CA MET A 148 3.18 27.25 -26.10
C MET A 148 2.02 28.13 -25.62
N ILE A 149 1.80 29.29 -26.26
CA ILE A 149 0.69 30.18 -25.89
C ILE A 149 -0.66 29.48 -26.08
N ARG A 150 -0.85 28.72 -27.18
CA ARG A 150 -2.06 27.90 -27.37
C ARG A 150 -2.21 26.84 -26.28
N ALA A 151 -1.13 26.15 -25.91
CA ALA A 151 -1.16 25.12 -24.88
C ALA A 151 -1.59 25.70 -23.53
N VAL A 152 -1.04 26.86 -23.13
CA VAL A 152 -1.42 27.54 -21.89
C VAL A 152 -2.87 28.02 -21.92
N LEU A 153 -3.31 28.68 -23.00
CA LEU A 153 -4.68 29.19 -23.12
C LEU A 153 -5.72 28.06 -23.13
N ASN A 154 -5.38 26.91 -23.74
CA ASN A 154 -6.23 25.73 -23.75
C ASN A 154 -6.06 24.87 -22.49
N LYS A 155 -5.35 25.37 -21.46
CA LYS A 155 -5.10 24.69 -20.18
C LYS A 155 -4.49 23.28 -20.35
N LYS A 156 -3.62 23.09 -21.35
CA LYS A 156 -2.86 21.84 -21.56
C LYS A 156 -1.55 21.79 -20.77
N VAL A 157 -1.08 22.93 -20.28
CA VAL A 157 0.15 23.07 -19.50
C VAL A 157 0.00 24.23 -18.50
N GLU A 158 0.73 24.16 -17.38
CA GLU A 158 0.72 25.20 -16.37
C GLU A 158 1.28 26.55 -16.87
N ASN A 159 0.70 27.63 -16.36
CA ASN A 159 1.17 28.99 -16.63
C ASN A 159 2.11 29.47 -15.51
N ASP A 160 3.37 29.03 -15.54
CA ASP A 160 4.39 29.43 -14.56
C ASP A 160 5.65 30.01 -15.23
N ARG A 161 6.60 30.49 -14.41
CA ARG A 161 7.83 31.14 -14.88
C ARG A 161 8.76 30.21 -15.67
N LEU A 162 8.62 28.88 -15.59
CA LEU A 162 9.44 27.95 -16.39
C LEU A 162 9.15 28.07 -17.89
N ASN A 163 7.98 28.62 -18.27
CA ASN A 163 7.66 28.87 -19.68
C ASN A 163 8.68 29.81 -20.36
N SER A 164 9.38 30.65 -19.60
CA SER A 164 10.49 31.49 -20.08
C SER A 164 11.64 30.70 -20.70
N LEU A 165 11.84 29.43 -20.31
CA LEU A 165 12.86 28.56 -20.88
C LEU A 165 12.70 28.36 -22.39
N LEU A 166 11.48 28.52 -22.94
CA LEU A 166 11.27 28.50 -24.38
C LEU A 166 12.07 29.61 -25.08
N ILE A 167 12.06 30.82 -24.53
CA ILE A 167 12.78 31.97 -25.08
C ILE A 167 14.29 31.86 -24.80
N LEU A 168 14.66 31.37 -23.62
CA LEU A 168 16.05 31.30 -23.16
C LEU A 168 16.84 30.13 -23.76
N SER A 169 16.21 28.96 -23.93
CA SER A 169 16.88 27.71 -24.35
C SER A 169 16.29 27.09 -25.61
N GLY A 170 15.13 27.58 -26.08
CA GLY A 170 14.45 27.05 -27.25
C GLY A 170 13.60 25.80 -26.99
N LEU A 171 13.53 25.29 -25.76
CA LEU A 171 12.74 24.09 -25.43
C LEU A 171 11.26 24.23 -25.82
N LEU A 172 10.65 23.13 -26.28
CA LEU A 172 9.21 23.04 -26.52
C LEU A 172 8.45 22.97 -25.19
N TRP A 173 7.16 23.32 -25.22
CA TRP A 173 6.36 23.34 -24.00
C TRP A 173 6.27 21.97 -23.31
N GLN A 174 6.20 20.87 -24.08
CA GLN A 174 6.23 19.51 -23.51
C GLN A 174 7.57 19.18 -22.85
N GLU A 175 8.67 19.71 -23.37
CA GLU A 175 10.03 19.47 -22.85
C GLU A 175 10.25 20.25 -21.54
N ILE A 176 9.71 21.47 -21.48
CA ILE A 176 9.64 22.25 -20.25
C ILE A 176 8.75 21.54 -19.22
N ASP A 177 7.67 20.89 -19.65
CA ASP A 177 6.76 20.19 -18.75
C ASP A 177 7.38 18.92 -18.14
N VAL A 178 8.35 18.28 -18.81
CA VAL A 178 9.20 17.24 -18.19
C VAL A 178 9.97 17.80 -17.01
N LEU A 179 10.61 18.97 -17.18
CA LEU A 179 11.34 19.63 -16.08
C LEU A 179 10.37 20.08 -14.97
N ARG A 180 9.15 20.50 -15.33
CA ARG A 180 8.10 20.85 -14.38
C ARG A 180 7.62 19.64 -13.57
N ALA A 181 7.44 18.48 -14.21
CA ALA A 181 7.08 17.24 -13.53
C ALA A 181 8.16 16.83 -12.51
N TYR A 182 9.45 16.90 -12.89
CA TYR A 182 10.54 16.66 -11.93
C TYR A 182 10.61 17.72 -10.83
N ARG A 183 10.32 18.99 -11.13
CA ARG A 183 10.21 20.05 -10.12
C ARG A 183 9.14 19.72 -9.08
N ASN A 184 7.95 19.31 -9.52
CA ASN A 184 6.85 18.99 -8.62
C ASN A 184 7.17 17.75 -7.78
N TYR A 185 7.74 16.70 -8.38
CA TYR A 185 8.25 15.54 -7.65
C TYR A 185 9.34 15.92 -6.63
N TYR A 186 10.29 16.78 -7.00
CA TYR A 186 11.36 17.24 -6.12
C TYR A 186 10.80 17.90 -4.85
N LEU A 187 9.77 18.74 -4.99
CA LEU A 187 9.15 19.43 -3.85
C LEU A 187 8.49 18.43 -2.86
N GLN A 188 8.03 17.28 -3.36
CA GLN A 188 7.45 16.20 -2.55
C GLN A 188 8.50 15.41 -1.72
N LEU A 189 9.80 15.63 -1.93
CA LEU A 189 10.89 14.97 -1.19
C LEU A 189 11.31 15.71 0.09
N ALA A 190 10.52 16.70 0.53
CA ALA A 190 10.73 17.46 1.78
C ALA A 190 12.03 18.30 1.85
N TYR A 191 12.55 18.76 0.70
CA TYR A 191 13.65 19.73 0.68
C TYR A 191 13.16 21.13 1.07
N LYS A 192 13.99 21.91 1.77
CA LYS A 192 13.73 23.32 2.11
C LYS A 192 13.86 24.26 0.90
N VAL A 193 13.38 23.84 -0.26
CA VAL A 193 13.45 24.57 -1.52
C VAL A 193 12.05 25.01 -1.90
N THR A 194 11.90 26.28 -2.22
CA THR A 194 10.63 26.82 -2.70
C THR A 194 10.50 26.60 -4.20
N GLN A 195 9.26 26.61 -4.71
CA GLN A 195 8.99 26.62 -6.14
C GLN A 195 9.77 27.72 -6.86
N ASP A 196 9.83 28.93 -6.29
CA ASP A 196 10.56 30.06 -6.88
C ASP A 196 12.08 29.84 -6.92
N SER A 197 12.66 29.27 -5.88
CA SER A 197 14.09 28.91 -5.86
C SER A 197 14.42 27.91 -6.96
N PHE A 198 13.56 26.91 -7.18
CA PHE A 198 13.74 25.93 -8.24
C PHE A 198 13.59 26.56 -9.64
N HIS A 199 12.60 27.43 -9.83
CA HIS A 199 12.42 28.17 -11.08
C HIS A 199 13.65 29.03 -11.39
N ASN A 200 14.14 29.79 -10.42
CA ASN A 200 15.32 30.64 -10.60
C ASN A 200 16.57 29.82 -10.94
N ALA A 201 16.74 28.61 -10.39
CA ALA A 201 17.87 27.74 -10.70
C ALA A 201 17.90 27.32 -12.18
N LEU A 202 16.75 26.95 -12.76
CA LEU A 202 16.66 26.59 -14.18
C LEU A 202 16.72 27.82 -15.10
N ILE A 203 16.03 28.90 -14.75
CA ILE A 203 15.92 30.12 -15.58
C ILE A 203 17.26 30.84 -15.66
N SER A 204 18.02 30.90 -14.55
CA SER A 204 19.35 31.54 -14.52
C SER A 204 20.42 30.70 -15.20
N ASN A 205 20.16 29.41 -15.44
CA ASN A 205 21.10 28.47 -16.04
C ASN A 205 20.44 27.71 -17.23
N PRO A 206 19.99 28.41 -18.28
CA PRO A 206 19.20 27.82 -19.36
C PRO A 206 19.97 26.77 -20.17
N ASP A 207 21.30 26.87 -20.25
CA ASP A 207 22.17 25.85 -20.81
C ASP A 207 22.05 24.52 -20.05
N VAL A 208 22.10 24.56 -18.71
CA VAL A 208 21.96 23.37 -17.86
C VAL A 208 20.56 22.77 -18.05
N ALA A 209 19.51 23.60 -18.06
CA ALA A 209 18.14 23.14 -18.34
C ALA A 209 18.04 22.41 -19.70
N SER A 210 18.69 22.93 -20.74
CA SER A 210 18.75 22.28 -22.05
C SER A 210 19.48 20.94 -22.00
N TYR A 211 20.63 20.85 -21.31
CA TYR A 211 21.38 19.60 -21.20
C TYR A 211 20.68 18.56 -20.31
N LEU A 212 19.97 18.97 -19.26
CA LEU A 212 19.12 18.08 -18.47
C LEU A 212 18.04 17.41 -19.34
N PHE A 213 17.34 18.21 -20.16
CA PHE A 213 16.36 17.64 -21.10
C PHE A 213 17.02 16.77 -22.17
N LYS A 214 18.16 17.17 -22.76
CA LYS A 214 18.90 16.33 -23.73
C LYS A 214 19.32 14.99 -23.13
N TYR A 215 19.75 14.99 -21.87
CA TYR A 215 20.08 13.77 -21.14
C TYR A 215 18.85 12.89 -20.96
N PHE A 216 17.71 13.45 -20.53
CA PHE A 216 16.43 12.74 -20.46
C PHE A 216 16.01 12.18 -21.84
N GLU A 217 16.11 12.98 -22.90
CA GLU A 217 15.77 12.57 -24.27
C GLU A 217 16.64 11.41 -24.73
N ALA A 218 17.96 11.48 -24.52
CA ALA A 218 18.87 10.39 -24.86
C ALA A 218 18.56 9.09 -24.09
N ARG A 219 18.07 9.19 -22.84
CA ARG A 219 17.69 8.03 -22.04
C ARG A 219 16.40 7.37 -22.52
N PHE A 220 15.39 8.13 -22.93
CA PHE A 220 14.04 7.57 -23.13
C PHE A 220 13.53 7.57 -24.56
N ARG A 221 14.26 8.18 -25.50
CA ARG A 221 13.84 8.19 -26.91
C ARG A 221 13.94 6.79 -27.53
N PRO A 222 12.85 6.22 -28.08
CA PRO A 222 12.86 4.88 -28.66
C PRO A 222 13.31 4.93 -30.13
N THR A 223 14.63 4.96 -30.37
CA THR A 223 15.21 4.93 -31.74
C THR A 223 16.06 3.69 -31.95
N LEU A 224 16.06 3.17 -33.19
CA LEU A 224 16.87 2.02 -33.60
C LEU A 224 18.38 2.26 -33.40
N GLU A 225 18.85 3.50 -33.56
CA GLU A 225 20.24 3.90 -33.28
C GLU A 225 20.70 3.54 -31.86
N TRP A 226 19.76 3.50 -30.91
CA TRP A 226 20.03 3.34 -29.49
C TRP A 226 19.29 2.13 -28.91
N GLU A 227 19.07 1.08 -29.71
CA GLU A 227 18.44 -0.17 -29.26
C GLU A 227 19.38 -0.97 -28.34
N ASP A 228 20.69 -0.95 -28.64
CA ASP A 228 21.72 -1.50 -27.75
C ASP A 228 21.95 -0.56 -26.55
N SER A 229 21.71 -1.07 -25.35
CA SER A 229 21.83 -0.32 -24.10
C SER A 229 23.28 0.07 -23.79
N LEU A 230 24.26 -0.76 -24.13
CA LEU A 230 25.67 -0.49 -23.90
C LEU A 230 26.14 0.64 -24.83
N LEU A 231 25.75 0.58 -26.10
CA LEU A 231 26.05 1.61 -27.10
C LEU A 231 25.44 2.97 -26.70
N ARG A 232 24.17 2.96 -26.25
CA ARG A 232 23.49 4.16 -25.74
C ARG A 232 24.23 4.76 -24.55
N GLU A 233 24.67 3.94 -23.59
CA GLU A 233 25.40 4.41 -22.42
C GLU A 233 26.74 5.06 -22.84
N GLU A 234 27.52 4.39 -23.69
CA GLU A 234 28.86 4.86 -24.10
C GLU A 234 28.82 6.10 -24.99
N GLN A 235 27.96 6.11 -26.02
CA GLN A 235 28.03 7.13 -27.08
C GLN A 235 27.07 8.31 -26.86
N ALA A 236 25.95 8.11 -26.16
CA ALA A 236 24.98 9.18 -25.91
C ALA A 236 25.03 9.67 -24.46
N LEU A 237 24.89 8.77 -23.48
CA LEU A 237 24.68 9.15 -22.09
C LEU A 237 25.96 9.62 -21.39
N PHE A 238 27.08 8.92 -21.57
CA PHE A 238 28.35 9.29 -20.95
C PHE A 238 28.87 10.68 -21.39
N PRO A 239 28.89 11.04 -22.69
CA PRO A 239 29.29 12.38 -23.12
C PRO A 239 28.35 13.48 -22.64
N LEU A 240 27.04 13.21 -22.56
CA LEU A 240 26.06 14.16 -22.02
C LEU A 240 26.23 14.34 -20.51
N ARG A 241 26.54 13.27 -19.77
CA ARG A 241 26.82 13.31 -18.33
C ARG A 241 28.02 14.19 -18.02
N ILE A 242 29.13 14.03 -18.75
CA ILE A 242 30.31 14.89 -18.61
C ILE A 242 29.96 16.36 -18.89
N LYS A 243 29.37 16.64 -20.06
CA LYS A 243 28.99 18.03 -20.43
C LYS A 243 28.04 18.67 -19.43
N LEU A 244 27.10 17.90 -18.88
CA LEU A 244 26.17 18.40 -17.88
C LEU A 244 26.90 18.73 -16.57
N LEU A 245 27.84 17.88 -16.13
CA LEU A 245 28.67 18.17 -14.95
C LEU A 245 29.54 19.42 -15.16
N GLU A 246 30.21 19.56 -16.30
CA GLU A 246 30.98 20.76 -16.66
C GLU A 246 30.12 22.04 -16.64
N LYS A 247 28.88 21.95 -17.14
CA LYS A 247 27.93 23.07 -17.13
C LYS A 247 27.39 23.39 -15.74
N ILE A 248 27.26 22.40 -14.86
CA ILE A 248 26.86 22.60 -13.47
C ILE A 248 28.03 23.21 -12.66
N GLU A 249 29.28 22.84 -12.93
CA GLU A 249 30.46 23.39 -12.23
C GLU A 249 30.63 24.91 -12.37
N VAL A 250 30.14 25.50 -13.46
CA VAL A 250 30.19 26.96 -13.69
C VAL A 250 29.00 27.71 -13.10
N VAL A 251 28.08 27.03 -12.40
CA VAL A 251 26.94 27.67 -11.72
C VAL A 251 27.44 28.43 -10.49
N SER A 252 27.20 29.74 -10.48
CA SER A 252 27.74 30.65 -9.45
C SER A 252 27.00 30.59 -8.11
N ASP A 253 25.71 30.28 -8.12
CA ASP A 253 24.89 30.17 -6.90
C ASP A 253 24.88 28.72 -6.38
N ILE A 254 25.29 28.52 -5.13
CA ILE A 254 25.43 27.20 -4.52
C ILE A 254 24.08 26.48 -4.32
N ASN A 255 22.99 27.22 -4.11
CA ASN A 255 21.66 26.65 -4.03
C ASN A 255 21.20 26.19 -5.42
N HIS A 256 21.51 26.96 -6.46
CA HIS A 256 21.24 26.54 -7.84
C HIS A 256 22.03 25.27 -8.20
N ASP A 257 23.33 25.20 -7.90
CA ASP A 257 24.16 23.99 -8.11
C ASP A 257 23.51 22.77 -7.44
N ARG A 258 23.16 22.87 -6.15
CA ARG A 258 22.52 21.78 -5.40
C ARG A 258 21.21 21.32 -6.04
N ILE A 259 20.33 22.26 -6.40
CA ILE A 259 19.05 21.95 -7.05
C ILE A 259 19.28 21.21 -8.36
N LEU A 260 20.20 21.71 -9.20
CA LEU A 260 20.48 21.14 -10.51
C LEU A 260 21.15 19.76 -10.44
N ARG A 261 22.04 19.52 -9.46
CA ARG A 261 22.64 18.20 -9.22
C ARG A 261 21.61 17.18 -8.75
N THR A 262 20.73 17.54 -7.82
CA THR A 262 19.67 16.63 -7.40
C THR A 262 18.68 16.37 -8.53
N LEU A 263 18.31 17.39 -9.32
CA LEU A 263 17.46 17.21 -10.51
C LEU A 263 18.12 16.27 -11.53
N PHE A 264 19.42 16.39 -11.75
CA PHE A 264 20.17 15.43 -12.57
C PHE A 264 20.10 14.00 -11.99
N ASN A 265 20.32 13.81 -10.69
CA ASN A 265 20.21 12.49 -10.05
C ASN A 265 18.78 11.92 -10.13
N LEU A 266 17.74 12.76 -10.06
CA LEU A 266 16.36 12.32 -10.26
C LEU A 266 16.14 11.78 -11.69
N ILE A 267 16.63 12.48 -12.71
CA ILE A 267 16.55 12.01 -14.10
C ILE A 267 17.34 10.72 -14.29
N ASP A 268 18.52 10.61 -13.68
CA ASP A 268 19.38 9.43 -13.74
C ASP A 268 18.80 8.21 -13.01
N ALA A 269 18.06 8.44 -11.91
CA ALA A 269 17.35 7.40 -11.16
C ALA A 269 16.01 6.97 -11.81
N THR A 270 15.51 7.70 -12.81
CA THR A 270 14.33 7.29 -13.58
C THR A 270 14.67 6.09 -14.46
N VAL A 271 13.85 5.05 -14.35
CA VAL A 271 14.01 3.77 -15.07
C VAL A 271 13.05 3.61 -16.25
N ARG A 272 11.91 4.32 -16.26
CA ARG A 272 10.94 4.33 -17.38
C ARG A 272 10.22 5.69 -17.47
N SER A 273 9.80 6.10 -18.66
CA SER A 273 8.90 7.24 -18.87
C SER A 273 7.98 7.03 -20.08
N ASN A 274 6.73 7.52 -19.98
CA ASN A 274 5.74 7.46 -21.05
C ASN A 274 5.79 8.68 -21.99
N PHE A 275 6.68 9.64 -21.72
CA PHE A 275 6.72 10.93 -22.41
C PHE A 275 6.67 10.80 -23.94
N HIS A 276 7.50 9.92 -24.52
CA HIS A 276 7.55 9.75 -25.98
C HIS A 276 6.32 9.07 -26.56
N VAL A 277 5.62 8.24 -25.78
CA VAL A 277 4.38 7.57 -26.20
C VAL A 277 3.20 8.56 -26.19
N ARG A 278 3.18 9.48 -25.22
CA ARG A 278 2.07 10.43 -25.02
C ARG A 278 2.27 11.82 -25.62
N ARG A 279 3.49 12.19 -26.01
CA ARG A 279 3.88 13.56 -26.42
C ARG A 279 2.92 14.24 -27.39
N ASP A 280 2.40 13.47 -28.35
CA ASP A 280 1.57 13.95 -29.46
C ASP A 280 0.09 13.58 -29.32
N LEU A 281 -0.31 12.99 -28.19
CA LEU A 281 -1.71 12.67 -27.89
C LEU A 281 -2.47 13.88 -27.33
N ASN A 282 -3.80 13.83 -27.45
CA ASN A 282 -4.67 14.91 -26.94
C ASN A 282 -4.76 14.90 -25.41
N ASP A 283 -4.72 13.71 -24.81
CA ASP A 283 -4.68 13.42 -23.37
C ASP A 283 -3.22 13.36 -22.87
N PHE A 284 -2.45 14.40 -23.19
CA PHE A 284 -1.04 14.51 -22.77
C PHE A 284 -0.91 14.58 -21.25
N PHE A 285 -0.12 13.67 -20.69
CA PHE A 285 0.38 13.70 -19.33
C PHE A 285 1.71 12.93 -19.27
N ILE A 286 2.47 13.10 -18.19
CA ILE A 286 3.80 12.50 -18.03
C ILE A 286 3.79 11.57 -16.84
N ALA A 287 4.36 10.38 -17.00
CA ALA A 287 4.65 9.45 -15.93
C ALA A 287 6.15 9.11 -15.91
N PHE A 288 6.69 8.98 -14.70
CA PHE A 288 8.04 8.51 -14.43
C PHE A 288 7.98 7.32 -13.47
N LYS A 289 8.74 6.27 -13.77
CA LYS A 289 9.06 5.22 -12.81
C LYS A 289 10.47 5.47 -12.30
N ILE A 290 10.61 5.68 -11.01
CA ILE A 290 11.84 6.16 -10.37
C ILE A 290 12.32 5.09 -9.38
N ASN A 291 13.60 4.72 -9.50
CA ASN A 291 14.26 3.87 -8.51
C ASN A 291 14.71 4.72 -7.32
N SER A 292 13.93 4.73 -6.25
CA SER A 292 14.18 5.57 -5.08
C SER A 292 15.44 5.19 -4.29
N LEU A 293 15.95 3.97 -4.45
CA LEU A 293 17.24 3.57 -3.87
C LEU A 293 18.43 4.26 -4.56
N GLY A 294 18.27 4.68 -5.83
CA GLY A 294 19.28 5.40 -6.61
C GLY A 294 19.35 6.91 -6.32
N ILE A 295 18.46 7.44 -5.48
CA ILE A 295 18.43 8.87 -5.15
C ILE A 295 19.31 9.11 -3.92
N ILE A 296 20.37 9.89 -4.09
CA ILE A 296 21.44 10.08 -3.09
C ILE A 296 20.87 10.68 -1.79
N ASP A 297 20.20 11.83 -1.90
CA ASP A 297 19.74 12.64 -0.77
C ASP A 297 18.28 12.39 -0.35
N MET A 298 17.65 11.31 -0.85
CA MET A 298 16.25 11.01 -0.49
C MET A 298 16.11 10.69 1.01
N PRO A 299 15.21 11.35 1.75
CA PRO A 299 14.94 11.02 3.14
C PRO A 299 14.46 9.57 3.29
N GLY A 300 14.90 8.90 4.37
CA GLY A 300 14.39 7.57 4.72
C GLY A 300 12.99 7.63 5.34
N PRO A 301 12.18 6.55 5.23
CA PRO A 301 12.47 5.32 4.48
C PRO A 301 12.26 5.51 2.97
N ARG A 302 12.98 4.70 2.18
CA ARG A 302 12.94 4.74 0.72
C ARG A 302 12.16 3.54 0.19
N PRO A 303 11.07 3.73 -0.56
CA PRO A 303 10.47 2.63 -1.33
C PRO A 303 11.47 2.10 -2.35
N GLN A 304 11.24 0.89 -2.89
CA GLN A 304 12.08 0.38 -3.97
C GLN A 304 11.86 1.20 -5.25
N ASN A 305 10.60 1.44 -5.62
CA ASN A 305 10.25 2.22 -6.80
C ASN A 305 9.04 3.14 -6.54
N GLU A 306 9.00 4.26 -7.24
CA GLU A 306 7.88 5.21 -7.24
C GLU A 306 7.42 5.44 -8.68
N ILE A 307 6.11 5.31 -8.94
CA ILE A 307 5.52 5.80 -10.19
C ILE A 307 4.85 7.14 -9.90
N TYR A 308 5.42 8.21 -10.44
CA TYR A 308 4.88 9.57 -10.33
C TYR A 308 4.21 9.95 -11.65
N VAL A 309 3.00 10.52 -11.57
CA VAL A 309 2.19 10.96 -12.71
C VAL A 309 1.90 12.45 -12.54
N HIS A 310 2.20 13.22 -13.58
CA HIS A 310 2.00 14.66 -13.65
C HIS A 310 1.08 15.00 -14.82
N ALA A 311 0.04 15.75 -14.52
CA ALA A 311 -0.78 16.44 -15.51
C ALA A 311 -1.05 17.88 -15.05
N VAL A 312 -1.63 18.69 -15.94
CA VAL A 312 -1.96 20.09 -15.69
C VAL A 312 -3.00 20.28 -14.56
N ASP A 313 -3.87 19.29 -14.36
CA ASP A 313 -4.99 19.33 -13.43
C ASP A 313 -4.85 18.37 -12.23
N MET A 314 -3.86 17.48 -12.25
CA MET A 314 -3.65 16.48 -11.20
C MET A 314 -2.18 16.06 -11.06
N GLU A 315 -1.85 15.55 -9.87
CA GLU A 315 -0.60 14.83 -9.61
C GLU A 315 -0.91 13.55 -8.85
N GLY A 316 -0.15 12.49 -9.10
CA GLY A 316 -0.31 11.21 -8.44
C GLY A 316 1.02 10.51 -8.21
N ILE A 317 1.08 9.67 -7.18
CA ILE A 317 2.24 8.87 -6.86
C ILE A 317 1.84 7.48 -6.38
N HIS A 318 2.55 6.45 -6.81
CA HIS A 318 2.42 5.08 -6.31
C HIS A 318 3.76 4.56 -5.83
N LEU A 319 3.89 4.38 -4.52
CA LEU A 319 5.10 3.93 -3.83
C LEU A 319 5.04 2.40 -3.66
N ARG A 320 6.13 1.69 -3.96
CA ARG A 320 6.20 0.22 -3.90
C ARG A 320 7.40 -0.24 -3.09
N GLY A 321 7.15 -1.11 -2.10
CA GLY A 321 8.22 -1.80 -1.36
C GLY A 321 8.91 -2.91 -2.16
N GLY A 322 8.22 -3.50 -3.15
CA GLY A 322 8.70 -4.64 -3.92
C GLY A 322 8.10 -4.73 -5.34
N LYS A 323 8.63 -5.65 -6.17
CA LYS A 323 8.03 -5.97 -7.49
C LYS A 323 6.63 -6.58 -7.37
N ILE A 324 6.37 -7.40 -6.36
CA ILE A 324 5.02 -7.90 -6.09
C ILE A 324 4.55 -7.13 -4.87
N SER A 325 3.79 -6.07 -5.13
CA SER A 325 3.35 -5.15 -4.10
C SER A 325 1.93 -4.71 -4.33
N ARG A 326 1.23 -4.39 -3.25
CA ARG A 326 -0.18 -4.03 -3.31
C ARG A 326 -0.51 -2.89 -2.36
N GLY A 327 -1.33 -1.96 -2.84
CA GLY A 327 -1.66 -0.74 -2.12
C GLY A 327 -2.97 -0.11 -2.51
N GLY A 328 -3.65 0.47 -1.51
CA GLY A 328 -4.79 1.35 -1.74
C GLY A 328 -4.37 2.68 -2.36
N ILE A 329 -5.22 3.28 -3.20
CA ILE A 329 -5.03 4.62 -3.76
C ILE A 329 -5.87 5.63 -2.99
N ARG A 330 -5.24 6.61 -2.34
CA ARG A 330 -5.93 7.68 -1.61
C ARG A 330 -6.13 8.93 -2.47
N TRP A 331 -7.30 9.53 -2.40
CA TRP A 331 -7.47 10.91 -2.84
C TRP A 331 -7.12 11.84 -1.67
N SER A 332 -5.98 12.52 -1.78
CA SER A 332 -5.46 13.43 -0.75
C SER A 332 -5.91 14.87 -0.99
N ASN A 333 -6.09 15.61 0.10
CA ASN A 333 -6.28 17.07 0.11
C ASN A 333 -4.98 17.83 0.44
N ARG A 334 -3.84 17.13 0.57
CA ARG A 334 -2.54 17.70 0.94
C ARG A 334 -1.69 18.01 -0.29
N ILE A 335 -2.00 19.07 -1.02
CA ILE A 335 -1.34 19.40 -2.28
C ILE A 335 0.18 19.53 -2.12
N ASP A 336 0.64 20.19 -1.07
CA ASP A 336 2.06 20.50 -0.87
C ASP A 336 2.92 19.31 -0.44
N ASP A 337 2.34 18.27 0.18
CA ASP A 337 3.10 17.16 0.77
C ASP A 337 2.40 15.79 0.78
N PHE A 338 1.50 15.54 -0.18
CA PHE A 338 0.77 14.27 -0.26
C PHE A 338 1.71 13.05 -0.33
N ARG A 339 2.91 13.15 -0.93
CA ARG A 339 3.86 12.02 -0.92
C ARG A 339 4.23 11.60 0.51
N THR A 340 4.41 12.54 1.43
CA THR A 340 4.71 12.25 2.85
C THR A 340 3.55 11.50 3.49
N GLU A 341 2.31 11.89 3.19
CA GLU A 341 1.12 11.16 3.63
C GLU A 341 1.11 9.72 3.07
N ILE A 342 1.31 9.57 1.76
CA ILE A 342 1.29 8.26 1.09
C ILE A 342 2.44 7.37 1.57
N LEU A 343 3.61 7.93 1.86
CA LEU A 343 4.76 7.21 2.41
C LEU A 343 4.44 6.65 3.81
N GLY A 344 3.86 7.46 4.70
CA GLY A 344 3.44 6.99 6.03
C GLY A 344 2.41 5.86 5.98
N LEU A 345 1.47 5.94 5.02
CA LEU A 345 0.50 4.87 4.78
C LEU A 345 1.13 3.62 4.18
N MET A 346 2.11 3.75 3.29
CA MET A 346 2.85 2.62 2.73
C MET A 346 3.63 1.89 3.82
N GLN A 347 4.31 2.61 4.72
CA GLN A 347 5.02 2.01 5.86
C GLN A 347 4.07 1.17 6.71
N THR A 348 2.91 1.74 7.07
CA THR A 348 1.88 1.01 7.82
C THR A 348 1.40 -0.22 7.06
N GLN A 349 1.31 -0.15 5.73
CA GLN A 349 0.93 -1.29 4.89
C GLN A 349 2.02 -2.35 4.82
N MET A 350 3.32 -1.99 4.86
CA MET A 350 4.41 -2.94 4.85
C MET A 350 4.36 -3.86 6.07
N SER A 351 4.14 -3.33 7.28
CA SER A 351 4.01 -4.13 8.50
C SER A 351 2.74 -5.00 8.50
N LYS A 352 1.66 -4.56 7.84
CA LYS A 352 0.40 -5.35 7.70
C LYS A 352 0.48 -6.44 6.65
N ASN A 353 1.17 -6.19 5.54
CA ASN A 353 1.20 -7.11 4.41
C ASN A 353 2.13 -8.30 4.62
N VAL A 354 2.84 -8.37 5.75
CA VAL A 354 3.72 -9.49 6.09
C VAL A 354 3.00 -10.84 6.16
N LEU A 355 1.69 -10.80 6.35
CA LEU A 355 0.85 -12.00 6.47
C LEU A 355 0.35 -12.52 5.12
N ILE A 356 0.54 -11.73 4.06
CA ILE A 356 0.08 -12.02 2.70
C ILE A 356 1.24 -12.01 1.72
N ILE A 357 0.96 -12.37 0.47
CA ILE A 357 1.99 -12.54 -0.57
C ILE A 357 2.64 -11.22 -1.03
N PRO A 358 1.88 -10.17 -1.39
CA PRO A 358 2.48 -8.94 -1.90
C PRO A 358 3.05 -8.08 -0.78
N GLN A 359 4.22 -7.47 -1.01
CA GLN A 359 4.76 -6.44 -0.13
C GLN A 359 3.86 -5.19 -0.07
N GLY A 360 4.11 -4.31 0.89
CA GLY A 360 3.38 -3.04 1.01
C GLY A 360 3.61 -2.11 -0.17
N ALA A 361 2.52 -1.56 -0.72
CA ALA A 361 2.52 -0.40 -1.60
C ALA A 361 1.44 0.59 -1.16
N LYS A 362 1.51 1.82 -1.65
CA LYS A 362 0.44 2.80 -1.50
C LYS A 362 0.45 3.80 -2.63
N GLY A 363 -0.72 4.13 -3.14
CA GLY A 363 -0.92 5.21 -4.08
C GLY A 363 -1.63 6.40 -3.46
N GLY A 364 -1.47 7.55 -4.07
CA GLY A 364 -2.38 8.66 -3.85
C GLY A 364 -2.24 9.75 -4.88
N PHE A 365 -3.29 10.55 -5.02
CA PHE A 365 -3.34 11.64 -5.98
C PHE A 365 -4.04 12.86 -5.39
N ILE A 366 -3.74 14.00 -5.99
CA ILE A 366 -4.35 15.30 -5.71
C ILE A 366 -4.97 15.86 -6.98
N VAL A 367 -5.95 16.73 -6.82
CA VAL A 367 -6.53 17.54 -7.89
C VAL A 367 -6.08 18.98 -7.67
N LYS A 368 -5.50 19.61 -8.69
CA LYS A 368 -4.93 20.97 -8.60
C LYS A 368 -5.98 22.08 -8.69
N GLN A 369 -7.14 21.78 -9.26
CA GLN A 369 -8.21 22.77 -9.47
C GLN A 369 -9.25 22.70 -8.35
N GLU A 370 -9.53 23.84 -7.74
CA GLU A 370 -10.68 23.99 -6.85
C GLU A 370 -11.98 24.08 -7.66
N CYS A 371 -12.97 23.29 -7.28
CA CYS A 371 -14.30 23.34 -7.89
C CYS A 371 -15.38 23.00 -6.86
N GLY A 372 -16.61 23.48 -7.07
CA GLY A 372 -17.74 23.18 -6.18
C GLY A 372 -18.13 21.69 -6.17
N ASP A 373 -18.92 21.26 -5.17
CA ASP A 373 -19.20 19.84 -4.84
C ASP A 373 -19.57 18.92 -6.01
N ALA A 374 -20.41 19.39 -6.95
CA ALA A 374 -20.83 18.57 -8.10
C ALA A 374 -19.69 18.36 -9.11
N CYS A 375 -18.84 19.37 -9.31
CA CYS A 375 -17.67 19.29 -10.18
C CYS A 375 -16.55 18.47 -9.52
N TYR A 376 -16.43 18.54 -8.19
CA TYR A 376 -15.39 17.86 -7.41
C TYR A 376 -15.32 16.36 -7.73
N ARG A 377 -16.46 15.65 -7.70
CA ARG A 377 -16.51 14.21 -8.00
C ARG A 377 -16.12 13.87 -9.43
N ALA A 378 -16.52 14.68 -10.41
CA ALA A 378 -16.19 14.46 -11.81
C ALA A 378 -14.69 14.67 -12.07
N THR A 379 -14.12 15.75 -11.53
CA THR A 379 -12.68 16.05 -11.64
C THR A 379 -11.84 14.99 -10.92
N GLY A 380 -12.23 14.56 -9.72
CA GLY A 380 -11.56 13.47 -9.01
C GLY A 380 -11.58 12.15 -9.77
N LYS A 381 -12.71 11.82 -10.42
CA LYS A 381 -12.80 10.65 -11.30
C LYS A 381 -11.86 10.75 -12.50
N SER A 382 -11.82 11.91 -13.17
CA SER A 382 -10.92 12.15 -14.30
C SER A 382 -9.46 12.01 -13.90
N ALA A 383 -9.06 12.66 -12.80
CA ALA A 383 -7.71 12.57 -12.25
C ALA A 383 -7.32 11.13 -11.88
N TYR A 384 -8.23 10.38 -11.27
CA TYR A 384 -8.00 8.97 -10.98
C TYR A 384 -7.77 8.14 -12.24
N ILE A 385 -8.56 8.36 -13.31
CA ILE A 385 -8.37 7.67 -14.60
C ILE A 385 -6.99 7.98 -15.18
N THR A 386 -6.59 9.25 -15.25
CA THR A 386 -5.26 9.68 -15.71
C THR A 386 -4.15 9.03 -14.89
N PHE A 387 -4.33 8.96 -13.56
CA PHE A 387 -3.37 8.30 -12.69
C PHE A 387 -3.22 6.82 -13.02
N ILE A 388 -4.33 6.07 -13.10
CA ILE A 388 -4.30 4.64 -13.45
C ILE A 388 -3.69 4.40 -14.82
N GLN A 389 -4.00 5.23 -15.82
CA GLN A 389 -3.38 5.16 -17.15
C GLN A 389 -1.86 5.35 -17.07
N GLY A 390 -1.37 6.33 -16.29
CA GLY A 390 0.06 6.53 -16.10
C GLY A 390 0.77 5.39 -15.38
N LEU A 391 0.08 4.72 -14.44
CA LEU A 391 0.61 3.49 -13.84
C LEU A 391 0.73 2.36 -14.87
N LEU A 392 -0.31 2.16 -15.68
CA LEU A 392 -0.36 1.08 -16.69
C LEU A 392 0.59 1.31 -17.86
N ASP A 393 0.83 2.56 -18.28
CA ASP A 393 1.80 2.88 -19.33
C ASP A 393 3.22 2.38 -18.99
N LEU A 394 3.57 2.39 -17.70
CA LEU A 394 4.91 2.05 -17.21
C LEU A 394 5.02 0.65 -16.61
N THR A 395 3.92 -0.09 -16.57
CA THR A 395 3.86 -1.48 -16.07
C THR A 395 3.87 -2.43 -17.26
N ASP A 396 4.68 -3.51 -17.18
CA ASP A 396 4.66 -4.52 -18.25
C ASP A 396 3.34 -5.32 -18.20
N ASN A 397 3.02 -6.06 -19.24
CA ASN A 397 1.81 -6.87 -19.34
C ASN A 397 2.15 -8.33 -19.63
N TYR A 398 1.23 -9.27 -19.42
CA TYR A 398 1.35 -10.64 -19.93
C TYR A 398 0.46 -10.84 -21.16
N VAL A 399 1.07 -11.24 -22.27
CA VAL A 399 0.38 -11.65 -23.51
C VAL A 399 0.84 -13.06 -23.85
N GLN A 400 -0.08 -14.03 -23.85
CA GLN A 400 0.22 -15.46 -24.09
C GLN A 400 1.38 -15.99 -23.21
N ASP A 401 1.31 -15.72 -21.90
CA ASP A 401 2.31 -16.10 -20.89
C ASP A 401 3.73 -15.53 -21.11
N LYS A 402 3.89 -14.55 -22.02
CA LYS A 402 5.12 -13.77 -22.19
C LYS A 402 4.93 -12.35 -21.68
N VAL A 403 5.96 -11.84 -20.99
CA VAL A 403 5.97 -10.44 -20.58
C VAL A 403 6.14 -9.57 -21.82
N ASN A 404 5.25 -8.60 -22.00
CA ASN A 404 5.22 -7.67 -23.10
C ASN A 404 5.17 -6.24 -22.54
N ARG A 405 6.06 -5.37 -23.02
CA ARG A 405 6.10 -3.95 -22.65
C ARG A 405 5.36 -3.13 -23.69
N LEU A 406 4.71 -2.04 -23.26
CA LEU A 406 4.08 -1.09 -24.17
C LEU A 406 5.11 -0.59 -25.22
N PRO A 407 4.81 -0.66 -26.53
CA PRO A 407 5.72 -0.20 -27.57
C PRO A 407 6.13 1.26 -27.38
N GLY A 408 7.41 1.56 -27.55
CA GLY A 408 7.96 2.91 -27.39
C GLY A 408 8.47 3.25 -25.98
N ILE A 409 8.30 2.37 -25.00
CA ILE A 409 8.88 2.54 -23.65
C ILE A 409 10.30 1.94 -23.59
N VAL A 410 11.27 2.79 -23.27
CA VAL A 410 12.63 2.38 -22.90
C VAL A 410 12.68 2.07 -21.40
N SER A 411 13.37 0.99 -21.02
CA SER A 411 13.40 0.45 -19.66
C SER A 411 14.83 0.21 -19.19
N TYR A 412 15.12 0.59 -17.96
CA TYR A 412 16.41 0.37 -17.27
C TYR A 412 16.29 -0.56 -16.05
N ASP A 413 15.16 -1.23 -15.90
CA ASP A 413 14.87 -2.22 -14.87
C ASP A 413 14.39 -3.54 -15.51
N ASP A 414 14.30 -4.58 -14.67
CA ASP A 414 13.76 -5.88 -15.06
C ASP A 414 12.28 -5.81 -15.47
N HIS A 415 11.77 -6.92 -15.99
CA HIS A 415 10.35 -7.13 -16.17
C HIS A 415 9.56 -6.89 -14.88
N ASP A 416 8.50 -6.09 -15.00
CA ASP A 416 7.63 -5.70 -13.89
C ASP A 416 6.15 -5.71 -14.33
N PRO A 417 5.56 -6.90 -14.51
CA PRO A 417 4.19 -7.04 -14.99
C PRO A 417 3.13 -7.06 -13.91
N TYR A 418 3.51 -6.98 -12.62
CA TYR A 418 2.57 -7.11 -11.51
C TYR A 418 2.31 -5.74 -10.86
N LEU A 419 1.08 -5.27 -11.01
CA LEU A 419 0.54 -4.09 -10.35
C LEU A 419 -0.92 -4.37 -9.96
N VAL A 420 -1.21 -4.27 -8.67
CA VAL A 420 -2.56 -4.40 -8.12
C VAL A 420 -2.85 -3.21 -7.21
N VAL A 421 -4.00 -2.59 -7.42
CA VAL A 421 -4.47 -1.43 -6.65
C VAL A 421 -5.66 -1.81 -5.78
N ALA A 422 -5.95 -1.00 -4.77
CA ALA A 422 -7.14 -1.15 -3.94
C ALA A 422 -7.77 0.22 -3.67
N ALA A 423 -9.00 0.21 -3.16
CA ALA A 423 -9.63 1.44 -2.71
C ALA A 423 -9.06 1.91 -1.35
N ASP A 424 -9.08 3.23 -1.13
CA ASP A 424 -8.78 3.88 0.15
C ASP A 424 -9.77 5.05 0.36
N LYS A 425 -9.48 5.92 1.33
CA LYS A 425 -10.20 7.16 1.59
C LYS A 425 -10.30 8.00 0.31
N GLY A 426 -11.52 8.38 -0.02
CA GLY A 426 -11.84 9.18 -1.21
C GLY A 426 -11.99 8.38 -2.51
N THR A 427 -11.69 7.07 -2.51
CA THR A 427 -11.75 6.21 -3.71
C THR A 427 -12.54 4.91 -3.48
N ALA A 428 -13.33 4.82 -2.40
CA ALA A 428 -14.09 3.62 -2.02
C ALA A 428 -14.92 2.99 -3.15
N GLN A 429 -15.43 3.79 -4.09
CA GLN A 429 -16.25 3.33 -5.23
C GLN A 429 -15.46 3.25 -6.55
N PHE A 430 -14.14 3.41 -6.53
CA PHE A 430 -13.33 3.56 -7.75
C PHE A 430 -12.64 2.26 -8.20
N SER A 431 -12.77 1.14 -7.48
CA SER A 431 -12.23 -0.16 -7.93
C SER A 431 -12.77 -0.56 -9.31
N ASP A 432 -14.07 -0.37 -9.55
CA ASP A 432 -14.69 -0.68 -10.85
C ASP A 432 -14.14 0.21 -11.98
N ILE A 433 -13.79 1.47 -11.67
CA ILE A 433 -13.15 2.39 -12.62
C ILE A 433 -11.74 1.90 -12.97
N ALA A 434 -10.95 1.51 -11.98
CA ALA A 434 -9.61 0.97 -12.20
C ALA A 434 -9.65 -0.32 -13.05
N ASN A 435 -10.57 -1.24 -12.75
CA ASN A 435 -10.76 -2.47 -13.53
C ASN A 435 -11.22 -2.18 -14.98
N SER A 436 -12.07 -1.16 -15.18
CA SER A 436 -12.48 -0.72 -16.52
C SER A 436 -11.28 -0.20 -17.32
N VAL A 437 -10.44 0.65 -16.72
CA VAL A 437 -9.22 1.17 -17.38
C VAL A 437 -8.25 0.02 -17.67
N ALA A 438 -8.02 -0.91 -16.73
CA ALA A 438 -7.18 -2.08 -16.97
C ALA A 438 -7.68 -2.96 -18.13
N ALA A 439 -9.00 -3.10 -18.27
CA ALA A 439 -9.60 -3.81 -19.39
C ALA A 439 -9.35 -3.11 -20.74
N GLU A 440 -9.42 -1.76 -20.80
CA GLU A 440 -9.08 -0.98 -22.00
C GLU A 440 -7.61 -1.20 -22.44
N TYR A 441 -6.70 -1.38 -21.48
CA TYR A 441 -5.28 -1.69 -21.74
C TYR A 441 -5.05 -3.17 -22.10
N ASN A 442 -6.10 -4.01 -22.12
CA ASN A 442 -5.98 -5.46 -22.18
C ASN A 442 -4.96 -6.02 -21.16
N TYR A 443 -4.92 -5.40 -19.98
CA TYR A 443 -3.99 -5.77 -18.94
C TYR A 443 -4.36 -7.15 -18.38
N TRP A 444 -3.36 -8.01 -18.17
CA TRP A 444 -3.56 -9.44 -17.96
C TRP A 444 -4.39 -9.78 -16.71
N LEU A 445 -4.31 -8.93 -15.68
CA LEU A 445 -5.09 -9.04 -14.45
C LEU A 445 -6.56 -8.66 -14.65
N ALA A 446 -6.87 -7.76 -15.59
CA ALA A 446 -8.23 -7.28 -15.88
C ALA A 446 -9.07 -7.05 -14.59
N ASP A 447 -10.07 -7.87 -14.26
CA ASP A 447 -10.94 -7.70 -13.07
C ASP A 447 -10.22 -7.95 -11.72
N ALA A 448 -9.02 -8.52 -11.75
CA ALA A 448 -8.13 -8.70 -10.61
C ALA A 448 -7.18 -7.51 -10.41
N PHE A 449 -7.18 -6.49 -11.29
CA PHE A 449 -6.29 -5.33 -11.18
C PHE A 449 -6.58 -4.49 -9.93
N ALA A 450 -7.86 -4.28 -9.64
CA ALA A 450 -8.33 -3.63 -8.44
C ALA A 450 -9.16 -4.62 -7.61
N SER A 451 -8.76 -4.82 -6.36
CA SER A 451 -9.53 -5.63 -5.41
C SER A 451 -10.78 -4.90 -4.91
N GLY A 452 -11.82 -5.66 -4.56
CA GLY A 452 -13.11 -5.12 -4.14
C GLY A 452 -13.98 -4.73 -5.33
N GLY A 453 -14.76 -3.66 -5.20
CA GLY A 453 -15.73 -3.26 -6.23
C GLY A 453 -16.98 -4.15 -6.27
N THR A 454 -17.76 -4.03 -7.34
CA THR A 454 -19.05 -4.75 -7.46
C THR A 454 -18.91 -6.25 -7.70
N LYS A 455 -17.73 -6.71 -8.13
CA LYS A 455 -17.41 -8.12 -8.44
C LYS A 455 -16.46 -8.78 -7.46
N GLY A 456 -15.92 -8.03 -6.50
CA GLY A 456 -15.03 -8.52 -5.46
C GLY A 456 -15.75 -8.93 -4.17
N TYR A 457 -14.98 -9.32 -3.16
CA TYR A 457 -15.53 -9.60 -1.83
C TYR A 457 -15.86 -8.30 -1.10
N ASN A 458 -17.08 -8.19 -0.59
CA ASN A 458 -17.50 -7.05 0.21
C ASN A 458 -17.19 -7.31 1.69
N HIS A 459 -16.17 -6.65 2.22
CA HIS A 459 -15.65 -6.91 3.57
C HIS A 459 -16.71 -6.68 4.67
N LYS A 460 -17.57 -5.67 4.49
CA LYS A 460 -18.68 -5.38 5.41
C LYS A 460 -19.75 -6.46 5.39
N GLN A 461 -20.13 -6.94 4.20
CA GLN A 461 -21.10 -8.04 4.08
C GLN A 461 -20.55 -9.36 4.64
N LEU A 462 -19.26 -9.63 4.44
CA LEU A 462 -18.60 -10.83 4.98
C LEU A 462 -18.29 -10.72 6.48
N GLY A 463 -18.21 -9.49 7.00
CA GLY A 463 -17.75 -9.18 8.36
C GLY A 463 -16.35 -9.67 8.66
N ILE A 464 -15.53 -9.94 7.64
CA ILE A 464 -14.32 -10.77 7.74
C ILE A 464 -13.22 -10.11 8.59
N THR A 465 -13.05 -8.80 8.50
CA THR A 465 -12.11 -8.04 9.34
C THR A 465 -12.48 -8.16 10.82
N ALA A 466 -13.77 -7.98 11.15
CA ALA A 466 -14.26 -8.11 12.51
C ALA A 466 -14.17 -9.54 13.03
N ARG A 467 -14.53 -10.54 12.19
CA ARG A 467 -14.40 -11.97 12.51
C ARG A 467 -12.95 -12.35 12.81
N GLY A 468 -12.00 -11.85 12.03
CA GLY A 468 -10.56 -12.05 12.24
C GLY A 468 -10.08 -11.50 13.57
N ALA A 469 -10.38 -10.24 13.87
CA ALA A 469 -10.00 -9.61 15.14
C ALA A 469 -10.69 -10.29 16.33
N TRP A 470 -11.90 -10.84 16.12
CA TRP A 470 -12.61 -11.61 17.13
C TRP A 470 -11.92 -12.94 17.47
N GLU A 471 -11.15 -13.54 16.56
CA GLU A 471 -10.31 -14.71 16.90
C GLU A 471 -9.27 -14.37 17.97
N SER A 472 -8.62 -13.19 17.87
CA SER A 472 -7.73 -12.67 18.91
C SER A 472 -8.46 -12.44 20.23
N VAL A 473 -9.63 -11.80 20.19
CA VAL A 473 -10.44 -11.53 21.38
C VAL A 473 -10.84 -12.85 22.06
N LYS A 474 -11.36 -13.83 21.31
CA LYS A 474 -11.68 -15.17 21.84
C LYS A 474 -10.47 -15.82 22.50
N ARG A 475 -9.27 -15.68 21.92
CA ARG A 475 -8.04 -16.23 22.51
C ARG A 475 -7.68 -15.57 23.83
N HIS A 476 -7.69 -14.24 23.91
CA HIS A 476 -7.39 -13.53 25.15
C HIS A 476 -8.36 -13.90 26.28
N PHE A 477 -9.65 -14.01 25.99
CA PHE A 477 -10.65 -14.45 26.97
C PHE A 477 -10.51 -15.92 27.36
N ARG A 478 -10.18 -16.79 26.40
CA ARG A 478 -9.89 -18.20 26.68
C ARG A 478 -8.71 -18.37 27.62
N GLU A 479 -7.63 -17.59 27.41
CA GLU A 479 -6.48 -17.55 28.33
C GLU A 479 -6.83 -17.04 29.73
N LEU A 480 -7.96 -16.33 29.89
CA LEU A 480 -8.55 -15.93 31.18
C LEU A 480 -9.56 -16.96 31.73
N GLY A 481 -9.78 -18.07 31.03
CA GLY A 481 -10.74 -19.10 31.41
C GLY A 481 -12.20 -18.75 31.14
N LYS A 482 -12.48 -17.80 30.25
CA LYS A 482 -13.83 -17.32 29.93
C LYS A 482 -14.19 -17.53 28.46
N ASP A 483 -15.34 -18.15 28.21
CA ASP A 483 -15.89 -18.28 26.85
C ASP A 483 -16.94 -17.20 26.57
N ILE A 484 -16.54 -16.15 25.86
CA ILE A 484 -17.40 -15.02 25.46
C ILE A 484 -18.44 -15.38 24.40
N GLN A 485 -18.44 -16.61 23.89
CA GLN A 485 -19.49 -17.14 23.02
C GLN A 485 -20.59 -17.83 23.81
N GLN A 486 -20.41 -18.05 25.12
CA GLN A 486 -21.39 -18.72 25.99
C GLN A 486 -21.64 -17.98 27.32
N GLN A 487 -20.84 -16.95 27.64
CA GLN A 487 -20.90 -16.23 28.91
C GLN A 487 -20.97 -14.71 28.68
N PRO A 488 -21.79 -13.97 29.46
CA PRO A 488 -21.90 -12.52 29.34
C PRO A 488 -20.62 -11.78 29.74
N PHE A 489 -20.30 -10.72 29.02
CA PHE A 489 -19.11 -9.89 29.27
C PHE A 489 -19.35 -8.41 28.93
N THR A 490 -18.71 -7.52 29.68
CA THR A 490 -18.86 -6.06 29.53
C THR A 490 -17.96 -5.47 28.45
N VAL A 491 -18.52 -4.55 27.64
CA VAL A 491 -17.81 -3.94 26.51
C VAL A 491 -18.00 -2.44 26.49
N ILE A 492 -16.91 -1.71 26.28
CA ILE A 492 -16.94 -0.35 25.73
C ILE A 492 -16.35 -0.41 24.33
N GLY A 493 -16.90 0.34 23.39
CA GLY A 493 -16.39 0.32 22.03
C GLY A 493 -16.25 1.70 21.41
N ILE A 494 -15.38 1.79 20.41
CA ILE A 494 -15.19 2.97 19.58
C ILE A 494 -15.66 2.64 18.17
N GLY A 495 -16.73 3.30 17.73
CA GLY A 495 -17.39 3.11 16.44
C GLY A 495 -18.92 3.20 16.54
N SER A 496 -19.58 2.83 15.46
CA SER A 496 -21.03 2.87 15.30
C SER A 496 -21.54 1.59 14.65
N MET A 497 -22.81 1.25 14.89
CA MET A 497 -23.40 0.01 14.36
C MET A 497 -23.49 -0.01 12.83
N ASP A 498 -23.54 1.13 12.15
CA ASP A 498 -23.48 1.20 10.69
C ASP A 498 -22.04 0.99 10.13
N GLY A 499 -21.02 0.98 10.99
CA GLY A 499 -19.64 0.74 10.62
C GLY A 499 -19.35 -0.72 10.27
N ASP A 500 -18.39 -0.94 9.35
CA ASP A 500 -17.95 -2.29 8.93
C ASP A 500 -17.45 -3.12 10.13
N VAL A 501 -16.36 -2.67 10.77
CA VAL A 501 -15.72 -3.45 11.83
C VAL A 501 -16.51 -3.42 13.13
N PHE A 502 -16.96 -2.23 13.54
CA PHE A 502 -17.69 -2.08 14.79
C PHE A 502 -19.01 -2.85 14.78
N GLY A 503 -19.82 -2.63 13.74
CA GLY A 503 -21.14 -3.22 13.62
C GLY A 503 -21.10 -4.74 13.56
N ASN A 504 -20.22 -5.29 12.70
CA ASN A 504 -20.02 -6.74 12.63
C ASN A 504 -19.51 -7.30 13.96
N GLY A 505 -18.49 -6.69 14.56
CA GLY A 505 -17.88 -7.17 15.81
C GLY A 505 -18.89 -7.25 16.98
N MET A 506 -19.74 -6.23 17.13
CA MET A 506 -20.77 -6.21 18.15
C MET A 506 -21.89 -7.24 17.92
N LEU A 507 -21.98 -7.86 16.74
CA LEU A 507 -22.95 -8.92 16.43
C LEU A 507 -22.34 -10.34 16.48
N LEU A 508 -21.05 -10.49 16.74
CA LEU A 508 -20.38 -11.80 16.85
C LEU A 508 -20.67 -12.55 18.15
N SER A 509 -21.22 -11.87 19.18
CA SER A 509 -21.70 -12.54 20.39
C SER A 509 -23.00 -11.93 20.89
N LYS A 510 -24.00 -12.80 21.10
CA LYS A 510 -25.27 -12.46 21.76
C LYS A 510 -25.10 -12.14 23.25
N TYR A 511 -23.96 -12.51 23.84
CA TYR A 511 -23.62 -12.31 25.25
C TYR A 511 -22.89 -10.98 25.51
N THR A 512 -22.74 -10.14 24.49
CA THR A 512 -22.13 -8.80 24.60
C THR A 512 -23.00 -7.86 25.44
N ARG A 513 -22.49 -7.38 26.56
CA ARG A 513 -23.08 -6.28 27.35
C ARG A 513 -22.39 -4.96 26.98
N LEU A 514 -22.91 -4.28 25.97
CA LEU A 514 -22.35 -3.01 25.49
C LEU A 514 -22.72 -1.87 26.45
N LEU A 515 -21.77 -1.45 27.28
CA LEU A 515 -21.97 -0.40 28.28
C LEU A 515 -21.87 1.01 27.68
N ALA A 516 -21.00 1.19 26.70
CA ALA A 516 -20.91 2.44 25.96
C ALA A 516 -20.32 2.24 24.57
N ALA A 517 -20.67 3.15 23.65
CA ALA A 517 -20.06 3.23 22.34
C ALA A 517 -19.83 4.69 21.92
N ILE A 518 -18.67 4.96 21.32
CA ILE A 518 -18.24 6.31 20.95
C ILE A 518 -18.07 6.37 19.44
N SER A 519 -18.91 7.14 18.73
CA SER A 519 -18.75 7.38 17.29
C SER A 519 -18.15 8.76 17.02
N GLY A 520 -18.09 9.16 15.74
CA GLY A 520 -17.70 10.51 15.34
C GLY A 520 -18.70 11.58 15.78
N GLU A 521 -19.96 11.19 16.03
CA GLU A 521 -21.07 12.12 16.27
C GLU A 521 -21.73 11.93 17.64
N HIS A 522 -21.76 10.70 18.16
CA HIS A 522 -22.59 10.33 19.31
C HIS A 522 -21.82 9.51 20.35
N ILE A 523 -22.26 9.62 21.61
CA ILE A 523 -21.85 8.80 22.74
C ILE A 523 -23.09 8.04 23.23
N PHE A 524 -23.15 6.74 22.95
CA PHE A 524 -24.14 5.81 23.48
C PHE A 524 -23.68 5.30 24.86
N ILE A 525 -24.57 5.29 25.85
CA ILE A 525 -24.31 4.75 27.18
C ILE A 525 -25.50 3.95 27.69
N ASP A 526 -25.24 2.75 28.16
CA ASP A 526 -26.18 1.86 28.85
C ASP A 526 -25.47 1.26 30.08
N PRO A 527 -25.69 1.79 31.30
CA PRO A 527 -24.92 1.37 32.49
C PRO A 527 -25.14 -0.08 32.92
N GLN A 528 -26.34 -0.62 32.65
CA GLN A 528 -26.78 -1.95 33.05
C GLN A 528 -27.63 -2.59 31.93
N PRO A 529 -27.04 -2.85 30.75
CA PRO A 529 -27.77 -3.47 29.66
C PRO A 529 -28.27 -4.85 30.13
N SER A 530 -29.57 -5.11 29.99
CA SER A 530 -30.15 -6.38 30.41
C SER A 530 -29.55 -7.55 29.61
N ASP A 531 -29.31 -8.68 30.28
CA ASP A 531 -28.95 -9.96 29.65
C ASP A 531 -30.10 -10.41 28.76
N SER A 532 -30.14 -9.93 27.53
CA SER A 532 -31.32 -10.10 26.71
C SER A 532 -30.98 -10.03 25.23
N GLN A 533 -31.58 -10.99 24.55
CA GLN A 533 -31.84 -11.00 23.12
C GLN A 533 -32.28 -9.62 22.58
N ASN A 534 -32.91 -8.76 23.40
CA ASN A 534 -33.38 -7.42 23.02
C ASN A 534 -32.27 -6.46 22.61
N SER A 535 -31.20 -6.29 23.42
CA SER A 535 -30.09 -5.39 23.05
C SER A 535 -29.35 -5.88 21.80
N PHE A 536 -29.23 -7.21 21.63
CA PHE A 536 -28.69 -7.79 20.41
C PHE A 536 -29.59 -7.52 19.18
N VAL A 537 -30.90 -7.75 19.32
CA VAL A 537 -31.88 -7.50 18.25
C VAL A 537 -31.88 -6.03 17.85
N GLU A 538 -31.80 -5.11 18.80
CA GLU A 538 -31.76 -3.68 18.51
C GLU A 538 -30.47 -3.26 17.81
N ARG A 539 -29.31 -3.73 18.29
CA ARG A 539 -28.03 -3.52 17.59
C ARG A 539 -28.08 -4.07 16.16
N LYS A 540 -28.66 -5.25 15.97
CA LYS A 540 -28.85 -5.83 14.64
C LYS A 540 -29.76 -4.97 13.76
N ARG A 541 -30.88 -4.47 14.29
CA ARG A 541 -31.77 -3.54 13.59
C ARG A 541 -31.03 -2.30 13.12
N LEU A 542 -30.20 -1.69 13.99
CA LEU A 542 -29.37 -0.54 13.60
C LEU A 542 -28.38 -0.89 12.49
N PHE A 543 -27.65 -2.01 12.61
CA PHE A 543 -26.69 -2.46 11.60
C PHE A 543 -27.33 -2.63 10.20
N GLU A 544 -28.54 -3.19 10.15
CA GLU A 544 -29.28 -3.45 8.92
C GLU A 544 -30.00 -2.20 8.36
N SER A 545 -30.19 -1.17 9.19
CA SER A 545 -30.85 0.08 8.79
C SER A 545 -29.87 1.02 8.08
N ALA A 546 -30.14 1.34 6.83
CA ALA A 546 -29.29 2.22 6.04
C ALA A 546 -29.26 3.65 6.61
N GLY A 547 -28.04 4.18 6.83
CA GLY A 547 -27.85 5.53 7.37
C GLY A 547 -28.19 5.68 8.84
N SER A 548 -28.30 4.58 9.58
CA SER A 548 -28.56 4.61 11.02
C SER A 548 -27.37 5.18 11.80
N SER A 549 -27.68 5.71 12.98
CA SER A 549 -26.72 6.20 13.96
C SER A 549 -27.07 5.68 15.35
N TRP A 550 -26.26 6.03 16.35
CA TRP A 550 -26.62 5.76 17.75
C TRP A 550 -27.89 6.50 18.18
N ASP A 551 -28.24 7.64 17.57
CA ASP A 551 -29.45 8.39 17.95
C ASP A 551 -30.74 7.64 17.61
N ASP A 552 -30.67 6.72 16.64
CA ASP A 552 -31.77 5.84 16.24
C ASP A 552 -31.99 4.67 17.22
N TYR A 553 -31.12 4.49 18.22
CA TYR A 553 -31.24 3.40 19.20
C TYR A 553 -32.51 3.57 20.03
N ASN A 554 -33.28 2.49 20.22
CA ASN A 554 -34.51 2.52 21.00
C ASN A 554 -34.23 2.87 22.47
N ARG A 555 -34.48 4.14 22.83
CA ARG A 555 -34.23 4.68 24.17
C ARG A 555 -35.06 3.99 25.28
N GLN A 556 -36.15 3.29 24.94
CA GLN A 556 -36.99 2.58 25.92
C GLN A 556 -36.32 1.35 26.52
N ILE A 557 -35.31 0.78 25.85
CA ILE A 557 -34.59 -0.41 26.32
C ILE A 557 -33.23 -0.07 26.94
N ILE A 558 -32.83 1.20 26.96
CA ILE A 558 -31.63 1.68 27.65
C ILE A 558 -31.90 1.67 29.16
N SER A 559 -30.98 1.13 29.95
CA SER A 559 -31.14 1.08 31.40
C SER A 559 -31.12 2.47 32.07
N GLU A 560 -31.59 2.51 33.32
CA GLU A 560 -31.69 3.75 34.08
C GLU A 560 -30.34 4.49 34.16
N GLY A 561 -30.38 5.78 33.83
CA GLY A 561 -29.20 6.64 33.84
C GLY A 561 -28.36 6.61 32.56
N GLY A 562 -28.69 5.73 31.60
CA GLY A 562 -28.11 5.71 30.25
C GLY A 562 -28.76 6.72 29.28
N GLY A 563 -28.23 6.76 28.06
CA GLY A 563 -28.75 7.62 27.00
C GLY A 563 -27.80 7.71 25.80
N VAL A 564 -28.24 8.47 24.79
CA VAL A 564 -27.43 8.85 23.63
C VAL A 564 -27.27 10.36 23.64
N PHE A 565 -26.01 10.80 23.62
CA PHE A 565 -25.58 12.20 23.70
C PHE A 565 -24.77 12.56 22.45
N ARG A 566 -24.73 13.84 22.07
CA ARG A 566 -23.82 14.25 21.00
C ARG A 566 -22.42 14.40 21.54
N ARG A 567 -21.42 14.07 20.70
CA ARG A 567 -20.01 14.18 21.05
C ARG A 567 -19.57 15.63 21.28
N ASP A 568 -20.21 16.59 20.60
CA ASP A 568 -19.94 18.04 20.67
C ASP A 568 -20.72 18.76 21.80
N ASP A 569 -21.52 18.04 22.59
CA ASP A 569 -22.28 18.62 23.69
C ASP A 569 -21.36 19.12 24.81
N LYS A 570 -21.55 20.38 25.21
CA LYS A 570 -20.77 21.02 26.29
C LYS A 570 -21.33 20.77 27.69
N ASN A 571 -22.56 20.22 27.79
CA ASN A 571 -23.32 20.15 29.04
C ASN A 571 -24.17 18.88 29.12
N ILE A 572 -23.53 17.72 29.17
CA ILE A 572 -24.19 16.42 29.40
C ILE A 572 -24.49 16.28 30.89
N ILE A 573 -25.77 16.13 31.24
CA ILE A 573 -26.20 15.88 32.63
C ILE A 573 -25.91 14.42 32.96
N VAL A 574 -25.11 14.19 34.01
CA VAL A 574 -24.67 12.86 34.42
C VAL A 574 -25.57 12.37 35.56
N SER A 575 -26.24 11.24 35.34
CA SER A 575 -27.08 10.57 36.35
C SER A 575 -26.25 10.09 37.54
N ASP A 576 -26.88 9.87 38.70
CA ASP A 576 -26.16 9.36 39.87
C ASP A 576 -25.63 7.93 39.66
N VAL A 577 -26.28 7.14 38.80
CA VAL A 577 -25.80 5.83 38.33
C VAL A 577 -24.47 5.98 37.58
N LEU A 578 -24.40 6.89 36.60
CA LEU A 578 -23.17 7.15 35.84
C LEU A 578 -22.05 7.72 36.72
N LYS A 579 -22.37 8.61 37.66
CA LYS A 579 -21.38 9.12 38.62
C LYS A 579 -20.77 8.00 39.46
N LYS A 580 -21.60 7.07 39.93
CA LYS A 580 -21.14 5.92 40.72
C LYS A 580 -20.27 4.98 39.90
N TRP A 581 -20.65 4.68 38.65
CA TRP A 581 -19.90 3.78 37.78
C TRP A 581 -18.57 4.39 37.32
N LEU A 582 -18.58 5.64 36.84
CA LEU A 582 -17.42 6.29 36.22
C LEU A 582 -16.58 7.12 37.20
N GLY A 583 -16.99 7.23 38.46
CA GLY A 583 -16.31 8.05 39.46
C GLY A 583 -16.43 9.57 39.22
N ILE A 584 -17.46 10.01 38.49
CA ILE A 584 -17.66 11.42 38.13
C ILE A 584 -18.19 12.19 39.36
N ARG A 585 -17.50 13.27 39.74
CA ARG A 585 -17.91 14.14 40.87
C ARG A 585 -18.91 15.22 40.46
N TYR A 586 -18.90 15.63 39.20
CA TYR A 586 -19.69 16.75 38.68
C TYR A 586 -21.09 16.32 38.23
N LYS A 587 -22.06 17.23 38.31
CA LYS A 587 -23.43 17.00 37.78
C LYS A 587 -23.52 17.14 36.26
N LYS A 588 -22.57 17.87 35.65
CA LYS A 588 -22.49 18.12 34.21
C LYS A 588 -21.05 17.96 33.75
N VAL A 589 -20.85 17.38 32.57
CA VAL A 589 -19.56 17.27 31.87
C VAL A 589 -19.77 17.54 30.39
N ASP A 590 -18.72 17.91 29.67
CA ASP A 590 -18.73 17.93 28.20
C ASP A 590 -18.49 16.52 27.62
N GLY A 591 -18.78 16.34 26.33
CA GLY A 591 -18.62 15.07 25.63
C GLY A 591 -17.19 14.54 25.62
N GLU A 592 -16.18 15.39 25.48
CA GLU A 592 -14.77 14.96 25.45
C GLU A 592 -14.32 14.45 26.82
N THR A 593 -14.72 15.14 27.88
CA THR A 593 -14.51 14.71 29.26
C THR A 593 -15.24 13.40 29.55
N LEU A 594 -16.47 13.22 29.08
CA LEU A 594 -17.21 11.97 29.25
C LEU A 594 -16.52 10.80 28.55
N ILE A 595 -16.01 11.00 27.33
CA ILE A 595 -15.23 9.98 26.61
C ILE A 595 -14.01 9.55 27.44
N ARG A 596 -13.26 10.50 28.02
CA ARG A 596 -12.11 10.17 28.88
C ARG A 596 -12.51 9.31 30.09
N TYR A 597 -13.65 9.57 30.72
CA TYR A 597 -14.14 8.73 31.81
C TYR A 597 -14.53 7.33 31.33
N LEU A 598 -15.18 7.21 30.16
CA LEU A 598 -15.55 5.92 29.58
C LEU A 598 -14.31 5.09 29.23
N LEU A 599 -13.27 5.68 28.64
CA LEU A 599 -12.02 4.97 28.34
C LEU A 599 -11.29 4.49 29.61
N LYS A 600 -11.46 5.17 30.74
CA LYS A 600 -10.90 4.77 32.05
C LYS A 600 -11.80 3.80 32.81
N ALA A 601 -13.00 3.50 32.33
CA ALA A 601 -13.95 2.67 33.04
C ALA A 601 -13.46 1.22 33.13
N GLN A 602 -13.80 0.54 34.23
CA GLN A 602 -13.50 -0.88 34.40
C GLN A 602 -14.47 -1.70 33.55
N VAL A 603 -13.92 -2.40 32.54
CA VAL A 603 -14.67 -3.27 31.63
C VAL A 603 -13.83 -4.48 31.22
N GLU A 604 -14.47 -5.50 30.68
CA GLU A 604 -13.74 -6.69 30.24
C GLU A 604 -13.14 -6.51 28.85
N LEU A 605 -13.85 -5.86 27.92
CA LEU A 605 -13.38 -5.61 26.56
C LEU A 605 -13.46 -4.11 26.20
N LEU A 606 -12.37 -3.57 25.70
CA LEU A 606 -12.37 -2.37 24.85
C LEU A 606 -12.31 -2.81 23.38
N TRP A 607 -13.37 -2.55 22.61
CA TRP A 607 -13.46 -2.91 21.19
C TRP A 607 -13.22 -1.68 20.30
N LEU A 608 -12.14 -1.71 19.53
CA LEU A 608 -11.80 -0.63 18.59
C LEU A 608 -12.29 -0.99 17.20
N GLY A 609 -13.45 -0.47 16.81
CA GLY A 609 -14.04 -0.65 15.47
C GLY A 609 -14.04 0.61 14.60
N GLY A 610 -13.55 1.74 15.12
CA GLY A 610 -13.38 3.02 14.45
C GLY A 610 -11.94 3.50 14.49
N ILE A 611 -11.57 4.37 13.55
CA ILE A 611 -10.20 4.91 13.41
C ILE A 611 -9.98 6.06 14.40
N GLY A 612 -8.75 6.18 14.93
CA GLY A 612 -8.30 7.30 15.74
C GLY A 612 -7.40 6.83 16.89
N THR A 613 -6.42 7.64 17.28
CA THR A 613 -5.48 7.28 18.36
C THR A 613 -5.98 7.81 19.69
N TYR A 614 -6.66 6.92 20.44
CA TYR A 614 -7.31 7.22 21.72
C TYR A 614 -6.40 6.96 22.92
N ILE A 615 -5.36 6.14 22.77
CA ILE A 615 -4.47 5.77 23.87
C ILE A 615 -3.01 6.00 23.45
N LYS A 616 -2.24 6.74 24.28
CA LYS A 616 -0.78 6.93 24.15
C LYS A 616 -0.04 6.36 25.35
N SER A 617 1.28 6.22 25.25
CA SER A 617 2.10 5.98 26.45
C SER A 617 2.15 7.23 27.32
N SER A 618 2.26 7.04 28.63
CA SER A 618 2.57 8.12 29.59
C SER A 618 3.86 8.89 29.27
N ALA A 619 4.79 8.29 28.52
CA ALA A 619 6.03 8.91 28.06
C ALA A 619 5.90 9.72 26.76
N GLU A 620 4.73 9.72 26.12
CA GLU A 620 4.46 10.45 24.88
C GLU A 620 3.64 11.71 25.14
N THR A 621 3.88 12.77 24.39
CA THR A 621 2.98 13.92 24.34
C THR A 621 1.81 13.63 23.39
N HIS A 622 0.77 14.47 23.43
CA HIS A 622 -0.31 14.36 22.44
C HIS A 622 0.19 14.59 21.01
N ILE A 623 1.20 15.44 20.83
CA ILE A 623 1.81 15.73 19.54
C ILE A 623 2.51 14.49 18.97
N ASP A 624 3.20 13.72 19.83
CA ASP A 624 3.93 12.51 19.41
C ASP A 624 3.01 11.42 18.87
N ALA A 625 1.76 11.36 19.34
CA ALA A 625 0.77 10.39 18.88
C ALA A 625 0.28 10.62 17.44
N GLY A 626 0.52 11.81 16.86
CA GLY A 626 0.26 12.08 15.43
C GLY A 626 -1.21 12.25 15.01
N ASP A 627 -2.17 12.25 15.95
CA ASP A 627 -3.61 12.41 15.66
C ASP A 627 -4.23 13.57 16.43
N ARG A 628 -4.09 14.79 15.91
CA ARG A 628 -4.61 16.00 16.58
C ARG A 628 -6.12 15.98 16.83
N SER A 629 -6.88 15.22 16.03
CA SER A 629 -8.35 15.19 16.12
C SER A 629 -8.87 14.53 17.41
N ASN A 630 -8.04 13.69 18.04
CA ASN A 630 -8.38 12.99 19.27
C ASN A 630 -7.56 13.47 20.48
N ASP A 631 -6.83 14.59 20.38
CA ASP A 631 -6.00 15.09 21.50
C ASP A 631 -6.81 15.34 22.77
N SER A 632 -8.03 15.89 22.65
CA SER A 632 -8.90 16.23 23.77
C SER A 632 -9.50 15.03 24.50
N VAL A 633 -9.59 13.88 23.83
CA VAL A 633 -10.19 12.64 24.36
C VAL A 633 -9.15 11.58 24.72
N ARG A 634 -7.91 11.73 24.27
CA ARG A 634 -6.85 10.75 24.45
C ARG A 634 -6.45 10.61 25.92
N ILE A 635 -6.22 9.38 26.35
CA ILE A 635 -5.75 9.04 27.70
C ILE A 635 -4.41 8.28 27.64
N ASP A 636 -3.76 8.15 28.79
CA ASP A 636 -2.56 7.32 28.92
C ASP A 636 -2.92 5.85 29.12
N ALA A 637 -2.09 4.95 28.59
CA ALA A 637 -2.29 3.51 28.74
C ALA A 637 -2.28 3.06 30.21
N THR A 638 -1.59 3.79 31.11
CA THR A 638 -1.64 3.55 32.56
C THR A 638 -3.00 3.82 33.21
N GLU A 639 -3.88 4.57 32.53
CA GLU A 639 -5.21 4.92 33.04
C GLU A 639 -6.30 3.96 32.53
N LEU A 640 -5.96 3.08 31.60
CA LEU A 640 -6.88 2.14 30.98
C LEU A 640 -7.12 0.93 31.88
N ASN A 641 -8.39 0.65 32.17
CA ASN A 641 -8.81 -0.43 33.08
C ASN A 641 -9.55 -1.58 32.38
N SER A 642 -9.50 -1.64 31.05
CA SER A 642 -9.99 -2.82 30.33
C SER A 642 -9.14 -4.05 30.64
N GLN A 643 -9.70 -5.26 30.57
CA GLN A 643 -8.91 -6.49 30.69
C GLN A 643 -8.33 -6.91 29.33
N VAL A 644 -9.14 -6.84 28.28
CA VAL A 644 -8.82 -7.20 26.90
C VAL A 644 -9.08 -6.01 25.99
N VAL A 645 -8.19 -5.78 25.03
CA VAL A 645 -8.40 -4.85 23.91
C VAL A 645 -8.45 -5.67 22.63
N GLY A 646 -9.46 -5.42 21.79
CA GLY A 646 -9.52 -5.94 20.42
C GLY A 646 -9.35 -4.81 19.42
N GLU A 647 -8.27 -4.84 18.64
CA GLU A 647 -7.97 -3.81 17.64
C GLU A 647 -8.49 -4.19 16.24
N GLY A 648 -9.81 -4.14 16.06
CA GLY A 648 -10.42 -4.38 14.75
C GLY A 648 -10.16 -3.26 13.74
N ALA A 649 -10.02 -2.02 14.20
CA ALA A 649 -9.68 -0.86 13.41
C ALA A 649 -8.19 -0.49 13.58
N ASN A 650 -7.71 0.41 12.73
CA ASN A 650 -6.31 0.83 12.71
C ASN A 650 -6.05 1.98 13.68
N LEU A 651 -4.84 2.02 14.24
CA LEU A 651 -4.27 3.16 14.98
C LEU A 651 -5.02 3.53 16.27
N GLY A 652 -5.67 2.58 16.94
CA GLY A 652 -6.31 2.82 18.24
C GLY A 652 -5.34 3.26 19.34
N PHE A 653 -4.14 2.67 19.32
CA PHE A 653 -3.06 2.87 20.28
C PHE A 653 -1.80 3.32 19.54
N THR A 654 -0.96 4.14 20.18
CA THR A 654 0.45 4.20 19.75
C THR A 654 1.14 2.88 20.10
N GLN A 655 2.22 2.53 19.40
CA GLN A 655 2.94 1.29 19.69
C GLN A 655 3.49 1.24 21.12
N LYS A 656 3.95 2.38 21.66
CA LYS A 656 4.39 2.49 23.06
C LYS A 656 3.24 2.30 24.05
N ALA A 657 2.05 2.79 23.73
CA ALA A 657 0.85 2.56 24.54
C ALA A 657 0.51 1.07 24.66
N ARG A 658 0.59 0.32 23.55
CA ARG A 658 0.35 -1.13 23.56
C ARG A 658 1.30 -1.85 24.51
N MET A 659 2.59 -1.50 24.46
CA MET A 659 3.59 -2.07 25.36
C MET A 659 3.32 -1.71 26.82
N GLU A 660 3.03 -0.42 27.12
CA GLU A 660 2.74 0.05 28.48
C GLU A 660 1.51 -0.63 29.08
N TYR A 661 0.43 -0.75 28.30
CA TYR A 661 -0.79 -1.46 28.71
C TYR A 661 -0.54 -2.97 28.91
N ALA A 662 0.20 -3.61 27.99
CA ALA A 662 0.54 -5.03 28.09
C ALA A 662 1.41 -5.35 29.32
N LEU A 663 2.41 -4.51 29.60
CA LEU A 663 3.28 -4.65 30.77
C LEU A 663 2.52 -4.41 32.09
N SER A 664 1.40 -3.69 32.05
CA SER A 664 0.50 -3.48 33.20
C SER A 664 -0.50 -4.63 33.39
N GLY A 665 -0.42 -5.69 32.58
CA GLY A 665 -1.27 -6.88 32.67
C GLY A 665 -2.48 -6.89 31.71
N GLY A 666 -2.66 -5.83 30.92
CA GLY A 666 -3.67 -5.78 29.87
C GLY A 666 -3.37 -6.77 28.73
N ARG A 667 -4.41 -7.36 28.14
CA ARG A 667 -4.25 -8.26 26.98
C ARG A 667 -4.53 -7.50 25.69
N ILE A 668 -3.50 -7.37 24.85
CA ILE A 668 -3.53 -6.67 23.57
C ILE A 668 -2.49 -7.29 22.62
N ASN A 669 -2.82 -7.35 21.33
CA ASN A 669 -1.85 -7.55 20.24
C ASN A 669 -1.73 -6.26 19.43
N THR A 670 -0.95 -6.25 18.36
CA THR A 670 -0.98 -5.13 17.40
C THR A 670 -2.19 -5.24 16.47
N ASP A 671 -2.80 -4.11 16.12
CA ASP A 671 -3.83 -4.01 15.07
C ASP A 671 -3.49 -4.77 13.78
N ALA A 672 -2.22 -4.75 13.35
CA ALA A 672 -1.73 -5.49 12.18
C ALA A 672 -1.94 -7.02 12.25
N ILE A 673 -2.06 -7.59 13.44
CA ILE A 673 -2.37 -9.02 13.65
C ILE A 673 -3.88 -9.20 13.74
N ASP A 674 -4.55 -8.41 14.59
CA ASP A 674 -5.98 -8.55 14.86
C ASP A 674 -6.83 -8.34 13.60
N ASN A 675 -6.59 -7.27 12.84
CA ASN A 675 -7.41 -6.93 11.66
C ASN A 675 -6.88 -7.46 10.32
N SER A 676 -5.88 -8.36 10.36
CA SER A 676 -5.21 -8.92 9.19
C SER A 676 -6.14 -9.70 8.24
N ALA A 677 -7.27 -10.22 8.73
CA ALA A 677 -8.25 -10.94 7.92
C ALA A 677 -8.76 -10.10 6.73
N GLY A 678 -8.81 -8.77 6.89
CA GLY A 678 -9.20 -7.86 5.83
C GLY A 678 -8.18 -7.83 4.68
N VAL A 679 -6.87 -7.83 4.97
CA VAL A 679 -5.87 -7.86 3.89
C VAL A 679 -5.74 -9.27 3.29
N ASP A 680 -5.91 -10.31 4.11
CA ASP A 680 -5.79 -11.73 3.73
C ASP A 680 -6.91 -12.18 2.78
N ILE A 681 -8.19 -11.88 3.08
CA ILE A 681 -9.31 -12.21 2.18
C ILE A 681 -9.15 -11.57 0.80
N SER A 682 -8.52 -10.40 0.80
CA SER A 682 -8.35 -9.62 -0.40
C SER A 682 -7.17 -10.15 -1.22
N ASP A 683 -6.16 -10.75 -0.58
CA ASP A 683 -5.08 -11.47 -1.26
C ASP A 683 -5.63 -12.73 -1.95
N HIS A 684 -6.46 -13.49 -1.23
CA HIS A 684 -7.17 -14.64 -1.80
C HIS A 684 -8.08 -14.23 -2.96
N GLU A 685 -8.82 -13.11 -2.87
CA GLU A 685 -9.63 -12.58 -3.97
C GLU A 685 -8.81 -12.41 -5.25
N VAL A 686 -7.67 -11.72 -5.16
CA VAL A 686 -6.82 -11.42 -6.31
C VAL A 686 -6.28 -12.70 -6.93
N ASN A 687 -5.73 -13.61 -6.12
CA ASN A 687 -5.18 -14.88 -6.62
C ASN A 687 -6.26 -15.80 -7.20
N LEU A 688 -7.44 -15.86 -6.60
CA LEU A 688 -8.58 -16.58 -7.18
C LEU A 688 -9.01 -15.97 -8.51
N LYS A 689 -9.15 -14.65 -8.61
CA LYS A 689 -9.51 -14.00 -9.88
C LYS A 689 -8.44 -14.25 -10.94
N ILE A 690 -7.15 -14.17 -10.62
CA ILE A 690 -6.07 -14.49 -11.56
C ILE A 690 -6.25 -15.90 -12.14
N LEU A 691 -6.46 -16.90 -11.27
CA LEU A 691 -6.67 -18.28 -11.68
C LEU A 691 -7.94 -18.44 -12.52
N LEU A 692 -9.08 -17.98 -12.01
CA LEU A 692 -10.38 -18.13 -12.65
C LEU A 692 -10.45 -17.41 -14.01
N MET A 693 -9.81 -16.24 -14.14
CA MET A 693 -9.72 -15.55 -15.43
C MET A 693 -8.86 -16.31 -16.45
N ARG A 694 -7.78 -16.97 -16.01
CA ARG A 694 -6.99 -17.88 -16.88
C ARG A 694 -7.85 -19.05 -17.34
N LEU A 695 -8.61 -19.68 -16.44
CA LEU A 695 -9.53 -20.77 -16.77
C LEU A 695 -10.61 -20.33 -17.75
N TYR A 696 -11.18 -19.14 -17.55
CA TYR A 696 -12.17 -18.55 -18.44
C TYR A 696 -11.61 -18.28 -19.83
N LYS A 697 -10.41 -17.67 -19.93
CA LYS A 697 -9.72 -17.44 -21.21
C LYS A 697 -9.37 -18.75 -21.95
N LYS A 698 -9.11 -19.84 -21.21
CA LYS A 698 -8.91 -21.19 -21.77
C LYS A 698 -10.23 -21.93 -22.09
N ASN A 699 -11.39 -21.29 -21.91
CA ASN A 699 -12.72 -21.89 -22.06
C ASN A 699 -12.96 -23.13 -21.17
N LYS A 700 -12.24 -23.26 -20.04
CA LYS A 700 -12.46 -24.35 -19.06
C LYS A 700 -13.66 -24.10 -18.15
N ILE A 701 -14.03 -22.83 -17.97
CA ILE A 701 -15.24 -22.41 -17.25
C ILE A 701 -16.00 -21.38 -18.08
N SER A 702 -17.34 -21.36 -17.95
CA SER A 702 -18.22 -20.46 -18.70
C SER A 702 -18.60 -19.18 -17.95
N ASP A 703 -18.59 -19.20 -16.62
CA ASP A 703 -18.90 -18.05 -15.76
C ASP A 703 -17.98 -18.05 -14.55
N TYR A 704 -16.96 -17.18 -14.59
CA TYR A 704 -16.00 -17.07 -13.49
C TYR A 704 -16.61 -16.41 -12.24
N GLN A 705 -17.59 -15.53 -12.39
CA GLN A 705 -18.17 -14.78 -11.26
C GLN A 705 -19.04 -15.71 -10.40
N LYS A 706 -19.86 -16.55 -11.04
CA LYS A 706 -20.68 -17.54 -10.32
C LYS A 706 -19.81 -18.50 -9.52
N LEU A 707 -18.72 -18.99 -10.11
CA LEU A 707 -17.76 -19.85 -9.41
C LEU A 707 -17.05 -19.09 -8.29
N PHE A 708 -16.54 -17.88 -8.53
CA PHE A 708 -15.91 -17.03 -7.50
C PHE A 708 -16.80 -16.84 -6.27
N ASN A 709 -18.09 -16.55 -6.49
CA ASN A 709 -19.06 -16.38 -5.41
C ASN A 709 -19.32 -17.67 -4.62
N SER A 710 -19.28 -18.86 -5.26
CA SER A 710 -19.49 -20.13 -4.54
C SER A 710 -18.33 -20.49 -3.61
N LEU A 711 -17.13 -19.94 -3.84
CA LEU A 711 -15.92 -20.20 -3.04
C LEU A 711 -15.79 -19.31 -1.79
N THR A 712 -16.70 -18.35 -1.61
CA THR A 712 -16.62 -17.30 -0.59
C THR A 712 -16.43 -17.85 0.82
N GLU A 713 -17.24 -18.83 1.22
CA GLU A 713 -17.22 -19.35 2.59
C GLU A 713 -15.95 -20.16 2.89
N GLN A 714 -15.51 -21.01 1.96
CA GLN A 714 -14.24 -21.74 2.09
C GLN A 714 -13.05 -20.77 2.19
N THR A 715 -13.08 -19.69 1.42
CA THR A 715 -12.04 -18.65 1.47
C THR A 715 -12.04 -17.92 2.82
N CYS A 716 -13.23 -17.56 3.35
CA CYS A 716 -13.35 -16.97 4.68
C CYS A 716 -12.82 -17.91 5.78
N GLN A 717 -13.06 -19.21 5.68
CA GLN A 717 -12.57 -20.20 6.64
C GLN A 717 -11.05 -20.33 6.61
N SER A 718 -10.43 -20.32 5.42
CA SER A 718 -8.97 -20.29 5.27
C SER A 718 -8.35 -19.09 5.98
N VAL A 719 -8.90 -17.89 5.72
CA VAL A 719 -8.46 -16.63 6.34
C VAL A 719 -8.58 -16.69 7.87
N LEU A 720 -9.72 -17.11 8.40
CA LEU A 720 -9.91 -17.21 9.85
C LEU A 720 -9.01 -18.26 10.51
N SER A 721 -8.72 -19.37 9.81
CA SER A 721 -7.73 -20.36 10.25
C SER A 721 -6.34 -19.73 10.37
N ASN A 722 -5.98 -18.84 9.45
CA ASN A 722 -4.72 -18.10 9.51
C ASN A 722 -4.69 -17.16 10.74
N ASN A 723 -5.74 -16.36 10.97
CA ASN A 723 -5.86 -15.50 12.17
C ASN A 723 -5.75 -16.31 13.47
N TYR A 724 -6.41 -17.46 13.54
CA TYR A 724 -6.34 -18.36 14.68
C TYR A 724 -4.90 -18.82 14.97
N LYS A 725 -4.17 -19.27 13.94
CA LYS A 725 -2.80 -19.78 14.07
C LYS A 725 -1.81 -18.68 14.45
N GLN A 726 -1.97 -17.47 13.92
CA GLN A 726 -1.09 -16.35 14.25
C GLN A 726 -1.25 -15.89 15.69
N THR A 727 -2.49 -15.77 16.16
CA THR A 727 -2.74 -15.39 17.56
C THR A 727 -2.28 -16.46 18.54
N LEU A 728 -2.39 -17.74 18.16
CA LEU A 728 -1.76 -18.86 18.88
C LEU A 728 -0.25 -18.73 18.92
N CYS A 729 0.40 -18.42 17.79
CA CYS A 729 1.84 -18.20 17.73
C CYS A 729 2.27 -17.16 18.77
N LEU A 730 1.61 -16.01 18.87
CA LEU A 730 1.92 -15.00 19.88
C LEU A 730 1.77 -15.49 21.33
N SER A 731 0.77 -16.35 21.62
CA SER A 731 0.67 -16.98 22.94
C SER A 731 1.89 -17.85 23.24
N MET A 732 2.32 -18.63 22.24
CA MET A 732 3.44 -19.57 22.37
C MET A 732 4.78 -18.85 22.44
N GLU A 733 4.97 -17.78 21.65
CA GLU A 733 6.15 -16.91 21.69
C GLU A 733 6.30 -16.25 23.06
N GLN A 734 5.21 -15.83 23.69
CA GLN A 734 5.27 -15.27 25.03
C GLN A 734 5.90 -16.28 26.02
N LEU A 735 5.39 -17.51 26.03
CA LEU A 735 5.91 -18.60 26.87
C LEU A 735 7.39 -18.93 26.56
N ARG A 736 7.78 -18.92 25.27
CA ARG A 736 9.17 -19.17 24.85
C ARG A 736 10.09 -18.03 25.27
N SER A 737 9.64 -16.79 25.12
CA SER A 737 10.44 -15.59 25.43
C SER A 737 10.73 -15.46 26.92
N ASP A 738 9.82 -15.91 27.78
CA ASP A 738 10.01 -15.92 29.25
C ASP A 738 11.20 -16.80 29.67
N THR A 739 11.54 -17.82 28.88
CA THR A 739 12.65 -18.76 29.17
C THR A 739 13.91 -18.49 28.34
N HIS A 740 13.78 -17.86 27.15
CA HIS A 740 14.86 -17.69 26.18
C HIS A 740 15.08 -16.24 25.76
N LEU A 741 14.88 -15.28 26.66
CA LEU A 741 14.92 -13.85 26.37
C LEU A 741 16.17 -13.37 25.61
N ALA A 742 17.35 -13.86 26.00
CA ALA A 742 18.61 -13.49 25.35
C ALA A 742 18.63 -13.86 23.86
N ALA A 743 18.08 -15.03 23.52
CA ALA A 743 17.96 -15.51 22.14
C ALA A 743 17.04 -14.61 21.30
N TYR A 744 15.91 -14.17 21.86
CA TYR A 744 15.02 -13.20 21.19
C TYR A 744 15.71 -11.86 20.91
N MET A 745 16.53 -11.38 21.84
CA MET A 745 17.26 -10.12 21.64
C MET A 745 18.34 -10.24 20.58
N GLN A 746 19.04 -11.38 20.51
CA GLN A 746 20.00 -11.68 19.45
C GLN A 746 19.31 -11.79 18.09
N LEU A 747 18.14 -12.43 18.02
CA LEU A 747 17.33 -12.48 16.79
C LEU A 747 16.92 -11.08 16.35
N ALA A 748 16.51 -10.21 17.28
CA ALA A 748 16.16 -8.83 16.97
C ALA A 748 17.37 -8.05 16.39
N ASP A 749 18.57 -8.24 16.95
CA ASP A 749 19.81 -7.64 16.42
C ASP A 749 20.12 -8.15 15.00
N TYR A 750 19.94 -9.45 14.77
CA TYR A 750 20.14 -10.08 13.47
C TYR A 750 19.19 -9.54 12.39
N LEU A 751 17.89 -9.43 12.72
CA LEU A 751 16.87 -8.91 11.80
C LEU A 751 17.05 -7.41 11.54
N GLU A 752 17.52 -6.63 12.52
CA GLU A 752 17.87 -5.22 12.34
C GLU A 752 19.07 -5.07 11.39
N ALA A 753 20.13 -5.86 11.60
CA ALA A 753 21.32 -5.87 10.72
C ALA A 753 20.97 -6.29 9.27
N SER A 754 19.97 -7.15 9.12
CA SER A 754 19.49 -7.64 7.83
C SER A 754 18.43 -6.72 7.17
N ASN A 755 18.08 -5.58 7.78
CA ASN A 755 17.05 -4.62 7.33
C ASN A 755 15.61 -5.16 7.31
N TYR A 756 15.27 -6.14 8.16
CA TYR A 756 13.89 -6.63 8.35
C TYR A 756 13.22 -6.08 9.61
N LEU A 757 13.97 -5.38 10.47
CA LEU A 757 13.46 -4.73 11.67
C LEU A 757 14.02 -3.31 11.78
N ASP A 758 13.14 -2.30 11.86
CA ASP A 758 13.51 -0.94 12.27
C ASP A 758 13.01 -0.71 13.70
N ARG A 759 13.93 -0.79 14.67
CA ARG A 759 13.59 -0.62 16.09
C ARG A 759 13.01 0.76 16.40
N LYS A 760 13.41 1.80 15.66
CA LYS A 760 12.92 3.16 15.90
C LYS A 760 11.49 3.32 15.39
N ALA A 761 11.22 2.83 14.18
CA ALA A 761 9.88 2.87 13.60
C ALA A 761 8.88 2.03 14.41
N GLU A 762 9.28 0.81 14.80
CA GLU A 762 8.42 -0.14 15.50
C GLU A 762 8.45 0.01 17.03
N SER A 763 9.15 1.04 17.55
CA SER A 763 9.36 1.26 18.99
C SER A 763 9.89 0.03 19.75
N PHE A 764 10.66 -0.83 19.08
CA PHE A 764 11.15 -2.07 19.66
C PHE A 764 12.33 -1.82 20.61
N VAL A 765 12.25 -2.37 21.83
CA VAL A 765 13.19 -2.08 22.92
C VAL A 765 14.59 -2.64 22.65
N ARG A 766 15.64 -1.97 23.13
CA ARG A 766 17.02 -2.50 23.16
C ARG A 766 17.30 -3.26 24.45
N THR A 767 18.27 -4.17 24.43
CA THR A 767 18.61 -5.07 25.55
C THR A 767 18.79 -4.33 26.87
N LYS A 768 19.53 -3.21 26.88
CA LYS A 768 19.73 -2.40 28.11
C LYS A 768 18.42 -1.87 28.70
N ALA A 769 17.50 -1.40 27.86
CA ALA A 769 16.21 -0.87 28.30
C ALA A 769 15.25 -1.99 28.74
N LEU A 770 15.32 -3.16 28.08
CA LEU A 770 14.57 -4.34 28.48
C LEU A 770 15.00 -4.84 29.87
N MET A 771 16.30 -4.95 30.12
CA MET A 771 16.86 -5.36 31.42
C MET A 771 16.53 -4.37 32.55
N ALA A 772 16.26 -3.11 32.21
CA ALA A 772 15.82 -2.09 33.16
C ALA A 772 14.31 -2.18 33.49
N ARG A 773 13.52 -2.97 32.76
CA ARG A 773 12.12 -3.23 33.11
C ARG A 773 12.07 -4.09 34.36
N GLN A 774 11.12 -3.82 35.25
CA GLN A 774 10.92 -4.63 36.45
C GLN A 774 10.60 -6.11 36.13
N SER A 775 9.82 -6.35 35.07
CA SER A 775 9.43 -7.68 34.63
C SER A 775 10.49 -8.40 33.81
N GLN A 776 11.41 -7.66 33.18
CA GLN A 776 12.39 -8.19 32.20
C GLN A 776 11.75 -9.07 31.11
N ILE A 777 10.50 -8.83 30.71
CA ILE A 777 9.82 -9.59 29.65
C ILE A 777 9.63 -8.76 28.37
N LEU A 778 9.54 -9.46 27.24
CA LEU A 778 9.00 -8.91 26.00
C LEU A 778 7.47 -8.97 26.04
N SER A 779 6.82 -7.87 25.66
CA SER A 779 5.36 -7.82 25.55
C SER A 779 4.87 -8.48 24.27
N ARG A 780 3.61 -8.95 24.23
CA ARG A 780 3.01 -9.51 22.99
C ARG A 780 3.07 -8.56 21.79
N PRO A 781 2.85 -7.23 21.94
CA PRO A 781 3.06 -6.29 20.84
C PRO A 781 4.50 -6.28 20.30
N GLU A 782 5.52 -6.45 21.14
CA GLU A 782 6.92 -6.56 20.70
C GLU A 782 7.19 -7.90 19.99
N LEU A 783 6.66 -9.00 20.53
CA LEU A 783 6.76 -10.32 19.92
C LEU A 783 6.04 -10.39 18.56
N ALA A 784 4.94 -9.64 18.39
CA ALA A 784 4.27 -9.51 17.11
C ALA A 784 5.16 -8.87 16.04
N VAL A 785 5.92 -7.82 16.39
CA VAL A 785 6.90 -7.21 15.48
C VAL A 785 7.99 -8.22 15.08
N LEU A 786 8.53 -9.00 16.03
CA LEU A 786 9.53 -10.01 15.71
C LEU A 786 8.98 -11.15 14.86
N MET A 787 7.80 -11.68 15.18
CA MET A 787 7.14 -12.73 14.40
C MET A 787 6.96 -12.29 12.93
N VAL A 788 6.52 -11.05 12.73
CA VAL A 788 6.35 -10.41 11.43
C VAL A 788 7.71 -10.32 10.70
N ALA A 789 8.73 -9.72 11.31
CA ALA A 789 10.06 -9.62 10.71
C ALA A 789 10.66 -11.00 10.35
N SER A 790 10.48 -12.02 11.20
CA SER A 790 10.93 -13.38 10.96
C SER A 790 10.25 -14.02 9.74
N LYS A 791 8.94 -13.82 9.54
CA LYS A 791 8.22 -14.33 8.37
C LYS A 791 8.68 -13.68 7.07
N MET A 792 8.91 -12.37 7.09
CA MET A 792 9.46 -11.64 5.94
C MET A 792 10.83 -12.20 5.56
N TYR A 793 11.71 -12.35 6.56
CA TYR A 793 13.06 -12.88 6.35
C TYR A 793 13.02 -14.26 5.70
N LEU A 794 12.31 -15.22 6.32
CA LEU A 794 12.25 -16.61 5.83
C LEU A 794 11.64 -16.71 4.43
N SER A 795 10.58 -15.95 4.16
CA SER A 795 9.94 -15.88 2.84
C SER A 795 10.90 -15.38 1.77
N GLU A 796 11.68 -14.34 2.07
CA GLU A 796 12.63 -13.80 1.11
C GLU A 796 13.81 -14.75 0.86
N GLN A 797 14.32 -15.43 1.90
CA GLN A 797 15.36 -16.44 1.73
C GLN A 797 14.89 -17.59 0.82
N MET A 798 13.64 -18.05 0.98
CA MET A 798 13.04 -19.06 0.09
C MET A 798 12.88 -18.54 -1.35
N LEU A 799 12.50 -17.28 -1.53
CA LEU A 799 12.33 -16.69 -2.86
C LEU A 799 13.65 -16.49 -3.60
N LYS A 800 14.74 -16.20 -2.89
CA LYS A 800 16.10 -16.12 -3.47
C LYS A 800 16.55 -17.46 -4.04
N GLN A 801 16.14 -18.57 -3.43
CA GLN A 801 16.49 -19.93 -3.85
C GLN A 801 15.38 -20.54 -4.71
N SER A 802 15.18 -20.01 -5.92
CA SER A 802 13.98 -20.31 -6.70
C SER A 802 13.78 -21.79 -7.08
N ASP A 803 14.85 -22.60 -7.08
CA ASP A 803 14.79 -24.04 -7.35
C ASP A 803 14.22 -24.83 -6.17
N PHE A 804 14.41 -24.37 -4.93
CA PHE A 804 13.79 -24.93 -3.73
C PHE A 804 12.26 -25.02 -3.90
N LEU A 805 11.62 -23.94 -4.33
CA LEU A 805 10.16 -23.84 -4.46
C LEU A 805 9.58 -24.60 -5.67
N LYS A 806 10.43 -25.10 -6.58
CA LYS A 806 10.00 -25.88 -7.75
C LYS A 806 9.80 -27.36 -7.44
N ALA A 807 10.34 -27.86 -6.33
CA ALA A 807 10.18 -29.27 -5.97
C ALA A 807 8.69 -29.65 -5.88
N GLU A 808 8.32 -30.80 -6.47
CA GLU A 808 6.96 -31.35 -6.48
C GLU A 808 6.40 -31.51 -5.07
N TYR A 809 7.28 -31.80 -4.11
CA TYR A 809 6.94 -31.88 -2.70
C TYR A 809 6.15 -30.66 -2.19
N PHE A 810 6.51 -29.44 -2.62
CA PHE A 810 5.88 -28.22 -2.12
C PHE A 810 4.56 -27.86 -2.83
N GLU A 811 4.08 -28.69 -3.76
CA GLU A 811 2.81 -28.45 -4.45
C GLU A 811 1.63 -28.44 -3.49
N HIS A 812 1.61 -29.31 -2.48
CA HIS A 812 0.49 -29.39 -1.54
C HIS A 812 0.27 -28.08 -0.75
N TYR A 813 1.33 -27.30 -0.46
CA TYR A 813 1.18 -25.97 0.16
C TYR A 813 0.54 -24.95 -0.78
N LEU A 814 0.83 -25.04 -2.08
CA LEU A 814 0.18 -24.22 -3.09
C LEU A 814 -1.30 -24.60 -3.25
N LEU A 815 -1.60 -25.90 -3.26
CA LEU A 815 -2.96 -26.42 -3.39
C LEU A 815 -3.81 -26.08 -2.16
N ALA A 816 -3.23 -26.13 -0.95
CA ALA A 816 -3.91 -25.79 0.30
C ALA A 816 -4.25 -24.30 0.45
N TYR A 817 -3.62 -23.42 -0.35
CA TYR A 817 -3.98 -22.00 -0.40
C TYR A 817 -5.32 -21.77 -1.10
N PHE A 818 -5.65 -22.60 -2.11
CA PHE A 818 -6.88 -22.46 -2.87
C PHE A 818 -8.02 -23.29 -2.24
N PRO A 819 -9.29 -22.85 -2.40
CA PRO A 819 -10.45 -23.63 -1.98
C PRO A 819 -10.45 -25.04 -2.58
N GLU A 820 -10.88 -26.03 -1.78
CA GLU A 820 -10.84 -27.46 -2.14
C GLU A 820 -11.54 -27.74 -3.47
N GLN A 821 -12.70 -27.11 -3.71
CA GLN A 821 -13.45 -27.23 -4.97
C GLN A 821 -12.61 -26.84 -6.20
N ILE A 822 -11.69 -25.88 -6.08
CA ILE A 822 -10.80 -25.46 -7.17
C ILE A 822 -9.63 -26.42 -7.30
N THR A 823 -9.07 -26.85 -6.18
CA THR A 823 -7.95 -27.79 -6.12
C THR A 823 -8.28 -29.15 -6.76
N GLU A 824 -9.47 -29.70 -6.50
CA GLU A 824 -9.91 -30.97 -7.08
C GLU A 824 -10.08 -30.92 -8.60
N ASN A 825 -10.57 -29.79 -9.13
CA ASN A 825 -10.97 -29.68 -10.55
C ASN A 825 -9.90 -29.06 -11.45
N TYR A 826 -8.97 -28.26 -10.90
CA TYR A 826 -8.04 -27.43 -11.67
C TYR A 826 -6.60 -27.47 -11.16
N LYS A 827 -6.16 -28.60 -10.57
CA LYS A 827 -4.79 -28.80 -10.05
C LYS A 827 -3.70 -28.28 -11.00
N ASP A 828 -3.70 -28.70 -12.26
CA ASP A 828 -2.65 -28.32 -13.22
C ASP A 828 -2.59 -26.80 -13.51
N ASP A 829 -3.75 -26.13 -13.50
CA ASP A 829 -3.81 -24.67 -13.70
C ASP A 829 -3.32 -23.91 -12.45
N ILE A 830 -3.51 -24.48 -11.26
CA ILE A 830 -2.96 -23.95 -10.00
C ILE A 830 -1.43 -24.08 -10.00
N LEU A 831 -0.88 -25.23 -10.41
CA LEU A 831 0.57 -25.45 -10.46
C LEU A 831 1.28 -24.44 -11.39
N THR A 832 0.58 -23.97 -12.43
CA THR A 832 1.06 -22.94 -13.37
C THR A 832 0.61 -21.52 -13.01
N HIS A 833 0.15 -21.29 -11.78
CA HIS A 833 -0.25 -19.96 -11.32
C HIS A 833 0.94 -18.99 -11.37
N PRO A 834 0.78 -17.75 -11.89
CA PRO A 834 1.89 -16.79 -12.03
C PRO A 834 2.60 -16.45 -10.71
N LEU A 835 1.89 -16.54 -9.59
CA LEU A 835 2.42 -16.32 -8.25
C LEU A 835 2.68 -17.61 -7.45
N ALA A 836 2.73 -18.78 -8.11
CA ALA A 836 2.88 -20.07 -7.44
C ALA A 836 4.08 -20.10 -6.47
N LYS A 837 5.21 -19.52 -6.86
CA LYS A 837 6.41 -19.46 -6.01
C LYS A 837 6.18 -18.61 -4.76
N GLN A 838 5.58 -17.44 -4.92
CA GLN A 838 5.34 -16.51 -3.83
C GLN A 838 4.25 -17.02 -2.86
N ILE A 839 3.21 -17.68 -3.39
CA ILE A 839 2.22 -18.40 -2.57
C ILE A 839 2.93 -19.47 -1.73
N LYS A 840 3.71 -20.37 -2.36
CA LYS A 840 4.45 -21.42 -1.64
C LYS A 840 5.34 -20.84 -0.54
N ALA A 841 6.18 -19.85 -0.85
CA ALA A 841 7.08 -19.23 0.12
C ALA A 841 6.32 -18.66 1.32
N THR A 842 5.20 -17.96 1.08
CA THR A 842 4.36 -17.37 2.12
C THR A 842 3.65 -18.42 2.97
N CYS A 843 3.10 -19.47 2.35
CA CYS A 843 2.43 -20.56 3.05
C CYS A 843 3.41 -21.35 3.94
N ILE A 844 4.60 -21.66 3.41
CA ILE A 844 5.63 -22.42 4.14
C ILE A 844 6.19 -21.59 5.31
N SER A 845 6.55 -20.32 5.07
CA SER A 845 7.07 -19.45 6.12
C SER A 845 6.04 -19.21 7.22
N ASN A 846 4.76 -19.00 6.85
CA ASN A 846 3.67 -18.90 7.82
C ASN A 846 3.52 -20.19 8.62
N LYS A 847 3.56 -21.37 7.99
CA LYS A 847 3.46 -22.65 8.70
C LYS A 847 4.59 -22.81 9.71
N ILE A 848 5.84 -22.65 9.28
CA ILE A 848 7.02 -22.82 10.15
C ILE A 848 6.97 -21.83 11.32
N ILE A 849 6.84 -20.52 11.05
CA ILE A 849 6.90 -19.51 12.11
C ILE A 849 5.69 -19.59 13.04
N ASN A 850 4.48 -19.84 12.53
CA ASN A 850 3.29 -19.97 13.40
C ASN A 850 3.41 -21.16 14.37
N GLN A 851 4.16 -22.20 14.01
CA GLN A 851 4.33 -23.43 14.77
C GLN A 851 5.62 -23.39 15.60
N ALA A 852 6.78 -23.45 14.94
CA ALA A 852 8.11 -23.51 15.55
C ALA A 852 8.51 -22.22 16.28
N GLY A 853 8.00 -21.07 15.81
CA GLY A 853 8.29 -19.76 16.42
C GLY A 853 9.41 -18.97 15.76
N ALA A 854 9.61 -17.74 16.23
CA ALA A 854 10.57 -16.80 15.65
C ALA A 854 12.03 -17.28 15.83
N LEU A 855 12.32 -17.96 16.94
CA LEU A 855 13.65 -18.53 17.22
C LEU A 855 14.05 -19.67 16.29
N PHE A 856 13.16 -20.16 15.42
CA PHE A 856 13.52 -21.10 14.36
C PHE A 856 14.64 -20.55 13.46
N LEU A 857 14.70 -19.22 13.30
CA LEU A 857 15.73 -18.55 12.49
C LEU A 857 17.10 -18.52 13.17
N GLN A 858 17.17 -18.77 14.47
CA GLN A 858 18.40 -18.69 15.22
C GLN A 858 19.16 -20.01 15.13
N LEU A 859 19.99 -20.11 14.10
CA LEU A 859 20.97 -21.20 13.95
C LEU A 859 22.32 -20.78 14.53
N PRO A 860 23.16 -21.74 15.00
CA PRO A 860 24.53 -21.43 15.34
C PRO A 860 25.28 -20.83 14.13
N PRO A 861 26.24 -19.89 14.33
CA PRO A 861 26.91 -19.20 13.22
C PRO A 861 27.56 -20.12 12.19
N GLU A 862 28.06 -21.28 12.62
CA GLU A 862 28.65 -22.31 11.76
C GLU A 862 27.64 -22.97 10.80
N TYR A 863 26.34 -22.83 11.05
CA TYR A 863 25.24 -23.42 10.27
C TYR A 863 24.27 -22.37 9.70
N GLU A 864 24.62 -21.09 9.69
CA GLU A 864 23.71 -20.02 9.26
C GLU A 864 23.17 -20.23 7.84
N ASN A 865 23.99 -20.77 6.94
CA ASN A 865 23.61 -21.08 5.55
C ASN A 865 22.64 -22.28 5.43
N ASN A 866 22.37 -23.02 6.51
CA ASN A 866 21.54 -24.23 6.50
C ASN A 866 20.06 -23.96 6.82
N LEU A 867 19.61 -22.69 6.88
CA LEU A 867 18.22 -22.35 7.23
C LEU A 867 17.18 -23.07 6.35
N LEU A 868 17.43 -23.19 5.05
CA LEU A 868 16.53 -23.90 4.15
C LEU A 868 16.58 -25.41 4.37
N ASN A 869 17.75 -25.99 4.64
CA ASN A 869 17.88 -27.40 4.99
C ASN A 869 17.18 -27.73 6.31
N CYS A 870 17.27 -26.83 7.30
CA CYS A 870 16.52 -26.93 8.56
C CYS A 870 15.01 -26.85 8.30
N SER A 871 14.58 -25.99 7.37
CA SER A 871 13.17 -25.90 6.96
C SER A 871 12.68 -27.19 6.31
N LEU A 872 13.48 -27.82 5.43
CA LEU A 872 13.16 -29.12 4.83
C LEU A 872 13.02 -30.21 5.88
N CYS A 873 13.98 -30.29 6.80
CA CYS A 873 13.97 -31.24 7.90
C CYS A 873 12.71 -31.09 8.76
N TYR A 874 12.38 -29.85 9.15
CA TYR A 874 11.20 -29.54 9.95
C TYR A 874 9.92 -30.01 9.26
N LEU A 875 9.72 -29.65 7.99
CA LEU A 875 8.51 -30.01 7.23
C LEU A 875 8.41 -31.51 6.97
N THR A 876 9.55 -32.18 6.75
CA THR A 876 9.61 -33.64 6.58
C THR A 876 9.10 -34.33 7.84
N PHE A 877 9.66 -33.99 9.00
CA PHE A 877 9.26 -34.63 10.26
C PHE A 877 7.87 -34.24 10.71
N ASP A 878 7.42 -33.01 10.43
CA ASP A 878 6.04 -32.57 10.69
C ASP A 878 5.03 -33.49 10.00
N GLN A 879 5.33 -33.93 8.77
CA GLN A 879 4.51 -34.91 8.05
C GLN A 879 4.71 -36.35 8.53
N VAL A 880 5.92 -36.75 8.90
CA VAL A 880 6.21 -38.11 9.41
C VAL A 880 5.40 -38.40 10.67
N ILE A 881 5.34 -37.45 11.61
CA ILE A 881 4.62 -37.63 12.88
C ILE A 881 3.13 -37.24 12.80
N GLU A 882 2.64 -36.90 11.61
CA GLU A 882 1.27 -36.44 11.36
C GLU A 882 0.86 -35.24 12.23
N ALA A 883 1.80 -34.31 12.44
CA ALA A 883 1.66 -33.21 13.41
C ALA A 883 0.48 -32.28 13.12
N ASP A 884 0.13 -32.06 11.85
CA ASP A 884 -1.05 -31.25 11.49
C ASP A 884 -2.37 -31.88 12.01
N SER A 885 -2.50 -33.21 11.96
CA SER A 885 -3.66 -33.91 12.53
C SER A 885 -3.71 -33.80 14.05
N LEU A 886 -2.56 -33.90 14.72
CA LEU A 886 -2.46 -33.73 16.17
C LEU A 886 -2.86 -32.32 16.59
N ARG A 887 -2.35 -31.29 15.91
CA ARG A 887 -2.69 -29.89 16.19
C ARG A 887 -4.19 -29.62 16.02
N LEU A 888 -4.82 -30.13 14.95
CA LEU A 888 -6.26 -29.99 14.75
C LEU A 888 -7.07 -30.60 15.91
N GLN A 889 -6.73 -31.81 16.33
CA GLN A 889 -7.38 -32.45 17.49
C GLN A 889 -7.19 -31.64 18.79
N ILE A 890 -6.03 -30.99 18.96
CA ILE A 890 -5.78 -30.11 20.11
C ILE A 890 -6.60 -28.82 20.02
N PHE A 891 -6.78 -28.25 18.81
CA PHE A 891 -7.60 -27.05 18.60
C PHE A 891 -9.08 -27.32 18.90
N GLU A 892 -9.57 -28.52 18.62
CA GLU A 892 -10.94 -28.95 18.98
C GLU A 892 -11.20 -28.98 20.50
N LEU A 893 -10.14 -28.89 21.33
CA LEU A 893 -10.22 -28.80 22.79
C LEU A 893 -10.32 -27.36 23.32
N ASP A 894 -10.44 -26.37 22.42
CA ASP A 894 -10.69 -24.98 22.79
C ASP A 894 -11.90 -24.86 23.73
N ASN A 895 -11.71 -24.13 24.85
CA ASN A 895 -12.69 -23.96 25.93
C ASN A 895 -13.15 -25.26 26.63
N LYS A 896 -12.58 -26.43 26.28
CA LYS A 896 -12.87 -27.72 26.92
C LYS A 896 -11.82 -28.12 27.96
N ILE A 897 -10.57 -27.71 27.76
CA ILE A 897 -9.45 -27.95 28.68
C ILE A 897 -8.80 -26.63 29.11
N GLN A 898 -7.98 -26.67 30.17
CA GLN A 898 -7.20 -25.50 30.58
C GLN A 898 -6.20 -25.09 29.49
N THR A 899 -6.16 -23.80 29.16
CA THR A 899 -5.30 -23.25 28.10
C THR A 899 -3.82 -23.52 28.32
N LYS A 900 -3.35 -23.50 29.58
CA LYS A 900 -1.95 -23.81 29.92
C LYS A 900 -1.58 -25.25 29.52
N LEU A 901 -2.49 -26.21 29.72
CA LEU A 901 -2.27 -27.59 29.29
C LEU A 901 -2.29 -27.71 27.77
N GLN A 902 -3.23 -27.03 27.10
CA GLN A 902 -3.28 -26.99 25.63
C GLN A 902 -1.95 -26.51 25.04
N TYR A 903 -1.38 -25.43 25.57
CA TYR A 903 -0.10 -24.90 25.11
C TYR A 903 1.07 -25.83 25.41
N ARG A 904 1.11 -26.47 26.59
CA ARG A 904 2.12 -27.48 26.91
C ARG A 904 2.13 -28.62 25.89
N VAL A 905 0.95 -29.15 25.55
CA VAL A 905 0.82 -30.26 24.61
C VAL A 905 1.27 -29.85 23.19
N LEU A 906 0.98 -28.61 22.77
CA LEU A 906 1.51 -28.08 21.52
C LEU A 906 3.04 -27.93 21.57
N GLN A 907 3.60 -27.44 22.69
CA GLN A 907 5.05 -27.29 22.87
C GLN A 907 5.79 -28.62 22.75
N VAL A 908 5.19 -29.74 23.21
CA VAL A 908 5.78 -31.08 23.04
C VAL A 908 6.02 -31.37 21.56
N ILE A 909 5.01 -31.15 20.71
CA ILE A 909 5.13 -31.39 19.26
C ILE A 909 6.23 -30.52 18.66
N GLU A 910 6.20 -29.20 18.93
CA GLU A 910 7.16 -28.29 18.30
C GLU A 910 8.58 -28.47 18.82
N LYS A 911 8.75 -28.81 20.11
CA LYS A 911 10.06 -29.13 20.68
C LYS A 911 10.65 -30.38 20.02
N THR A 912 9.88 -31.47 19.93
CA THR A 912 10.33 -32.71 19.28
C THR A 912 10.78 -32.45 17.84
N LEU A 913 10.02 -31.67 17.07
CA LEU A 913 10.39 -31.31 15.70
C LEU A 913 11.67 -30.48 15.62
N LEU A 914 11.85 -29.51 16.53
CA LEU A 914 13.07 -28.70 16.61
C LEU A 914 14.28 -29.53 17.03
N ASP A 915 14.12 -30.49 17.94
CA ASP A 915 15.20 -31.38 18.38
C ASP A 915 15.62 -32.32 17.25
N PHE A 916 14.69 -32.78 16.41
CA PHE A 916 15.04 -33.51 15.18
C PHE A 916 15.84 -32.66 14.20
N CYS A 917 15.47 -31.39 14.03
CA CYS A 917 16.23 -30.45 13.20
C CYS A 917 17.64 -30.20 13.74
N ARG A 918 17.77 -29.99 15.07
CA ARG A 918 19.06 -29.83 15.73
C ARG A 918 19.93 -31.06 15.57
N TRP A 919 19.36 -32.25 15.75
CA TRP A 919 20.07 -33.50 15.55
C TRP A 919 20.60 -33.61 14.11
N ALA A 920 19.78 -33.30 13.10
CA ALA A 920 20.18 -33.35 11.70
C ALA A 920 21.31 -32.35 11.39
N LEU A 921 21.21 -31.12 11.93
CA LEU A 921 22.23 -30.09 11.78
C LEU A 921 23.57 -30.49 12.40
N ILE A 922 23.58 -30.94 13.66
CA ILE A 922 24.80 -31.33 14.39
C ILE A 922 25.51 -32.49 13.68
N ASN A 923 24.74 -33.45 13.16
CA ASN A 923 25.28 -34.62 12.48
C ASN A 923 25.51 -34.41 10.98
N THR A 924 25.32 -33.18 10.47
CA THR A 924 25.47 -32.83 9.05
C THR A 924 24.65 -33.73 8.12
N LYS A 925 23.48 -34.19 8.59
CA LYS A 925 22.56 -35.03 7.82
C LYS A 925 21.58 -34.15 7.06
N GLU A 926 21.55 -34.33 5.74
CA GLU A 926 20.54 -33.68 4.90
C GLU A 926 19.28 -34.53 4.86
N ILE A 927 18.20 -34.01 5.43
CA ILE A 927 16.88 -34.63 5.40
C ILE A 927 16.01 -33.83 4.44
N ILE A 928 15.83 -34.39 3.26
CA ILE A 928 15.11 -33.76 2.16
C ILE A 928 13.78 -34.50 1.99
N PRO A 929 12.65 -33.78 1.95
CA PRO A 929 11.36 -34.40 1.74
C PRO A 929 11.25 -34.98 0.33
N SER A 930 11.03 -36.29 0.27
CA SER A 930 10.54 -37.03 -0.90
C SER A 930 9.50 -38.05 -0.44
N GLU A 931 8.70 -38.57 -1.36
CA GLU A 931 7.72 -39.63 -1.05
C GLU A 931 8.43 -40.84 -0.38
N ASP A 932 9.53 -41.32 -0.98
CA ASP A 932 10.36 -42.40 -0.43
C ASP A 932 10.91 -42.08 0.97
N THR A 933 11.41 -40.85 1.18
CA THR A 933 11.98 -40.45 2.48
C THR A 933 10.89 -40.45 3.55
N ILE A 934 9.75 -39.83 3.25
CA ILE A 934 8.63 -39.72 4.19
C ILE A 934 8.06 -41.09 4.51
N ASP A 935 7.88 -41.95 3.50
CA ASP A 935 7.35 -43.30 3.71
C ASP A 935 8.32 -44.18 4.51
N CYS A 936 9.62 -44.07 4.26
CA CYS A 936 10.66 -44.74 5.04
C CYS A 936 10.60 -44.32 6.52
N TYR A 937 10.62 -43.02 6.81
CA TYR A 937 10.52 -42.53 8.18
C TYR A 937 9.16 -42.87 8.82
N LYS A 938 8.04 -42.80 8.09
CA LYS A 938 6.71 -43.19 8.58
C LYS A 938 6.63 -44.68 8.94
N MET A 939 7.30 -45.53 8.17
CA MET A 939 7.39 -46.96 8.48
C MET A 939 8.06 -47.17 9.84
N TYR A 940 9.24 -46.60 10.05
CA TYR A 940 9.96 -46.71 11.33
C TYR A 940 9.22 -46.03 12.48
N PHE A 941 8.57 -44.90 12.24
CA PHE A 941 7.72 -44.22 13.22
C PHE A 941 6.58 -45.13 13.70
N LYS A 942 5.90 -45.84 12.77
CA LYS A 942 4.85 -46.81 13.11
C LYS A 942 5.41 -48.03 13.86
N GLU A 943 6.61 -48.49 13.53
CA GLU A 943 7.27 -49.57 14.29
C GLU A 943 7.60 -49.14 15.71
N TYR A 944 8.14 -47.93 15.89
CA TYR A 944 8.41 -47.37 17.21
C TYR A 944 7.10 -47.22 17.99
N GLN A 945 6.04 -46.69 17.38
CA GLN A 945 4.75 -46.54 18.03
C GLN A 945 4.18 -47.88 18.53
N ARG A 946 4.28 -48.95 17.72
CA ARG A 946 3.86 -50.30 18.13
C ARG A 946 4.69 -50.83 19.30
N GLN A 947 6.00 -50.56 19.31
CA GLN A 947 6.87 -50.99 20.38
C GLN A 947 6.57 -50.21 21.67
N PHE A 948 6.41 -48.89 21.57
CA PHE A 948 5.97 -48.03 22.66
C PHE A 948 4.66 -48.51 23.28
N GLN A 949 3.66 -48.89 22.46
CA GLN A 949 2.39 -49.45 22.95
C GLN A 949 2.55 -50.78 23.70
N LYS A 950 3.51 -51.63 23.29
CA LYS A 950 3.82 -52.88 24.03
C LYS A 950 4.48 -52.60 25.37
N ASP A 951 5.35 -51.59 25.42
CA ASP A 951 6.09 -51.20 26.61
C ASP A 951 5.25 -50.35 27.58
N LEU A 952 4.22 -49.66 27.07
CA LEU A 952 3.24 -48.89 27.83
C LEU A 952 2.60 -49.70 28.97
N ILE A 953 2.41 -51.01 28.75
CA ILE A 953 1.82 -51.94 29.70
C ILE A 953 2.76 -52.20 30.90
N LYS A 954 4.05 -51.91 30.76
CA LYS A 954 5.11 -52.24 31.72
C LYS A 954 5.72 -51.02 32.43
N ASP A 955 5.47 -49.81 31.95
CA ASP A 955 6.05 -48.57 32.50
C ASP A 955 4.98 -47.73 33.22
N GLU A 956 5.12 -47.64 34.54
CA GLU A 956 4.20 -46.89 35.41
C GLU A 956 4.22 -45.38 35.12
N THR A 957 5.33 -44.85 34.59
CA THR A 957 5.53 -43.42 34.33
C THR A 957 4.65 -42.95 33.17
N TYR A 958 4.70 -43.65 32.03
CA TYR A 958 3.85 -43.34 30.87
C TYR A 958 2.37 -43.53 31.20
N THR A 959 2.03 -44.58 31.95
CA THR A 959 0.66 -44.85 32.40
C THR A 959 0.12 -43.72 33.28
N ALA A 960 0.93 -43.21 34.22
CA ALA A 960 0.57 -42.09 35.08
C ALA A 960 0.39 -40.78 34.30
N GLN A 961 1.27 -40.52 33.33
CA GLN A 961 1.19 -39.33 32.48
C GLN A 961 -0.09 -39.33 31.62
N ILE A 962 -0.39 -40.44 30.93
CA ILE A 962 -1.59 -40.58 30.12
C ILE A 962 -2.85 -40.39 30.98
N LYS A 963 -2.87 -40.98 32.18
CA LYS A 963 -3.97 -40.79 33.14
C LYS A 963 -4.16 -39.33 33.53
N THR A 964 -3.07 -38.58 33.67
CA THR A 964 -3.11 -37.14 33.97
C THR A 964 -3.74 -36.35 32.82
N TYR A 965 -3.36 -36.64 31.58
CA TYR A 965 -3.98 -36.00 30.40
C TYR A 965 -5.48 -36.31 30.30
N ILE A 966 -5.88 -37.55 30.57
CA ILE A 966 -7.29 -37.97 30.52
C ILE A 966 -8.11 -37.27 31.60
N GLN A 967 -7.58 -37.21 32.83
CA GLN A 967 -8.22 -36.48 33.92
C GLN A 967 -8.40 -34.99 33.61
N ALA A 968 -7.54 -34.42 32.77
CA ALA A 968 -7.62 -33.04 32.33
C ALA A 968 -8.49 -32.81 31.08
N GLY A 969 -9.17 -33.85 30.56
CA GLY A 969 -10.16 -33.76 29.48
C GLY A 969 -9.65 -34.12 28.08
N ILE A 970 -8.42 -34.63 27.95
CA ILE A 970 -7.87 -35.14 26.68
C ILE A 970 -8.35 -36.58 26.48
N ASN A 971 -8.84 -36.93 25.29
CA ASN A 971 -9.27 -38.32 25.04
C ASN A 971 -8.08 -39.31 25.06
N GLN A 972 -8.35 -40.59 25.33
CA GLN A 972 -7.33 -41.65 25.43
C GLN A 972 -6.37 -41.66 24.25
N THR A 973 -6.91 -41.69 23.02
CA THR A 973 -6.13 -41.79 21.79
C THR A 973 -5.15 -40.63 21.63
N LEU A 974 -5.58 -39.41 21.90
CA LEU A 974 -4.72 -38.23 21.82
C LEU A 974 -3.69 -38.21 22.95
N ALA A 975 -4.08 -38.57 24.18
CA ALA A 975 -3.17 -38.63 25.32
C ALA A 975 -2.01 -39.63 25.09
N GLU A 976 -2.31 -40.81 24.54
CA GLU A 976 -1.31 -41.80 24.13
C GLU A 976 -0.38 -41.26 23.04
N LYS A 977 -0.92 -40.63 22.00
CA LYS A 977 -0.14 -40.06 20.90
C LYS A 977 0.82 -38.97 21.40
N ILE A 978 0.34 -38.05 22.24
CA ILE A 978 1.19 -36.97 22.78
C ILE A 978 2.30 -37.53 23.67
N SER A 979 1.96 -38.48 24.55
CA SER A 979 2.97 -39.13 25.42
C SER A 979 4.01 -39.88 24.59
N PHE A 980 3.60 -40.49 23.46
CA PHE A 980 4.53 -41.08 22.51
C PHE A 980 5.45 -40.02 21.87
N ILE A 981 4.91 -38.90 21.36
CA ILE A 981 5.73 -37.83 20.76
C ILE A 981 6.75 -37.25 21.75
N GLU A 982 6.41 -37.18 23.04
CA GLU A 982 7.33 -36.74 24.10
C GLU A 982 8.49 -37.73 24.35
N SER A 983 8.32 -39.00 23.99
CA SER A 983 9.30 -40.08 24.25
C SER A 983 10.29 -40.37 23.13
N ILE A 984 10.15 -39.72 21.97
CA ILE A 984 10.85 -40.12 20.73
C ILE A 984 11.98 -39.17 20.32
N GLU A 985 12.60 -38.44 21.25
CA GLU A 985 13.68 -37.48 20.96
C GLU A 985 14.84 -38.08 20.15
N ASN A 986 15.12 -39.38 20.33
CA ASN A 986 16.17 -40.13 19.64
C ASN A 986 15.76 -40.73 18.29
N PHE A 987 14.54 -40.48 17.79
CA PHE A 987 14.01 -41.16 16.62
C PHE A 987 14.88 -41.01 15.34
N PRO A 988 15.33 -39.80 14.93
CA PRO A 988 16.17 -39.65 13.74
C PRO A 988 17.49 -40.42 13.82
N PHE A 989 18.07 -40.48 15.03
CA PHE A 989 19.28 -41.25 15.30
C PHE A 989 19.05 -42.74 15.10
N LEU A 990 17.96 -43.29 15.66
CA LEU A 990 17.63 -44.70 15.53
C LEU A 990 17.36 -45.10 14.07
N VAL A 991 16.67 -44.26 13.30
CA VAL A 991 16.43 -44.50 11.87
C VAL A 991 17.76 -44.52 11.11
N THR A 992 18.66 -43.59 11.41
CA THR A 992 19.97 -43.52 10.77
C THR A 992 20.82 -44.75 11.09
N LEU A 993 20.89 -45.17 12.36
CA LEU A 993 21.57 -46.40 12.75
C LEU A 993 20.97 -47.64 12.06
N THR A 994 19.65 -47.69 11.94
CA THR A 994 18.96 -48.77 11.24
C THR A 994 19.37 -48.82 9.77
N ALA A 995 19.42 -47.66 9.10
CA ALA A 995 19.86 -47.56 7.71
C ALA A 995 21.35 -47.90 7.54
N GLU A 996 22.21 -47.48 8.45
CA GLU A 996 23.67 -47.70 8.39
C GLU A 996 24.08 -49.14 8.74
N THR A 997 23.32 -49.83 9.59
CA THR A 997 23.61 -51.21 10.05
C THR A 997 22.84 -52.29 9.29
N GLU A 998 21.84 -51.90 8.50
CA GLU A 998 20.90 -52.79 7.80
C GLU A 998 20.19 -53.80 8.74
N GLN A 999 20.13 -53.51 10.04
CA GLN A 999 19.41 -54.32 11.03
C GLN A 999 17.94 -53.91 11.12
N ALA A 1000 17.10 -54.76 11.71
CA ALA A 1000 15.71 -54.41 11.98
C ALA A 1000 15.61 -53.24 12.97
N PHE A 1001 14.79 -52.24 12.69
CA PHE A 1001 14.63 -51.04 13.54
C PHE A 1001 14.27 -51.41 14.99
N THR A 1002 13.38 -52.38 15.17
CA THR A 1002 13.01 -52.89 16.50
C THR A 1002 14.20 -53.48 17.27
N HIS A 1003 15.16 -54.10 16.59
CA HIS A 1003 16.39 -54.60 17.22
C HIS A 1003 17.28 -53.45 17.69
N ILE A 1004 17.49 -52.45 16.83
CA ILE A 1004 18.28 -51.25 17.16
C ILE A 1004 17.66 -50.46 18.32
N LEU A 1005 16.33 -50.29 18.31
CA LEU A 1005 15.60 -49.63 19.38
C LEU A 1005 15.79 -50.34 20.73
N LEU A 1006 15.60 -51.67 20.78
CA LEU A 1006 15.78 -52.45 22.01
C LEU A 1006 17.22 -52.42 22.49
N MET A 1007 18.21 -52.56 21.59
CA MET A 1007 19.62 -52.44 21.95
C MET A 1007 19.96 -51.06 22.51
N HIS A 1008 19.42 -50.00 21.92
CA HIS A 1008 19.61 -48.63 22.42
C HIS A 1008 19.03 -48.46 23.83
N GLN A 1009 17.82 -48.95 24.07
CA GLN A 1009 17.18 -48.92 25.39
C GLN A 1009 17.98 -49.74 26.43
N ASP A 1010 18.40 -50.96 26.09
CA ASP A 1010 19.22 -51.80 26.96
C ASP A 1010 20.57 -51.15 27.26
N THR A 1011 21.18 -50.49 26.27
CA THR A 1011 22.45 -49.77 26.43
C THR A 1011 22.28 -48.55 27.34
N ASN A 1012 21.25 -47.74 27.14
CA ASN A 1012 20.96 -46.58 28.01
C ASN A 1012 20.72 -47.02 29.46
N LYS A 1013 19.95 -48.09 29.65
CA LYS A 1013 19.68 -48.68 30.96
C LYS A 1013 20.95 -49.24 31.60
N PHE A 1014 21.78 -49.94 30.84
CA PHE A 1014 23.05 -50.50 31.31
C PHE A 1014 24.04 -49.41 31.74
N LEU A 1015 24.15 -48.34 30.94
CA LEU A 1015 25.02 -47.20 31.22
C LEU A 1015 24.43 -46.24 32.28
N GLY A 1016 23.18 -46.44 32.70
CA GLY A 1016 22.50 -45.55 33.64
C GLY A 1016 22.29 -44.13 33.09
N LEU A 1017 22.26 -43.97 31.77
CA LEU A 1017 22.19 -42.65 31.14
C LEU A 1017 20.91 -41.91 31.51
N ASP A 1018 19.79 -42.61 31.70
CA ASP A 1018 18.53 -41.99 32.12
C ASP A 1018 18.65 -41.30 33.49
N GLN A 1019 19.42 -41.87 34.42
CA GLN A 1019 19.72 -41.24 35.71
C GLN A 1019 20.62 -40.03 35.55
N VAL A 1020 21.64 -40.12 34.68
CA VAL A 1020 22.55 -39.00 34.39
C VAL A 1020 21.80 -37.83 33.75
N TYR A 1021 20.93 -38.10 32.78
CA TYR A 1021 20.09 -37.08 32.16
C TYR A 1021 19.10 -36.47 33.15
N SER A 1022 18.54 -37.27 34.07
CA SER A 1022 17.72 -36.74 35.16
C SER A 1022 18.50 -35.76 36.04
N TYR A 1023 19.74 -36.08 36.41
CA TYR A 1023 20.59 -35.19 37.22
C TYR A 1023 21.08 -33.94 36.48
N LEU A 1024 21.20 -33.98 35.15
CA LEU A 1024 21.60 -32.82 34.34
C LEU A 1024 20.44 -31.85 34.06
N ASN A 1025 19.20 -32.35 34.17
CA ASN A 1025 17.98 -31.58 33.93
C ASN A 1025 17.30 -31.08 35.22
N GLU A 1026 17.77 -31.51 36.40
CA GLU A 1026 17.51 -30.89 37.71
C GLU A 1026 18.45 -29.71 37.96
#